data_AF-A0A3D3LXC3-F1
#
_entry.id   AF-A0A3D3LXC3-F1
#
_cell.length_a   1.000
_cell.length_b   1.000
_cell.length_c   1.000
_cell.angle_alpha   90.00
_cell.angle_beta   90.00
_cell.angle_gamma   90.00
#
_symmetry.space_group_name_H-M   'P 1'
#
loop_
_entity.id
_entity.type
_entity.pdbx_description
1 polymer ?
#
loop_
_entity_poly.entity_id
_entity_poly.type
_entity_poly.pdbx_seq_one_letter_code
_entity_poly.pdbx_strand_id
1 'polypeptide(L)'
;MCEMFSVVIPVAGEGQLLQAAVESAVSPLVSRIVVVADDAAALPAARTCAEVFKQVTVLETPGVGRRGPGAARNLGLAEILGRSDSTWLAFLDADDTYAPGYFEALAPIVSRARAEGAPVVHTRLMSLTEREGQTNITEVHPLRYRFDQGSRFVSLAQEPHIIGTSVAAAVFDCSTLEDTGVRFTEGINWSEDSDFMVRFLLASGAQKVGVCADAHYRYRVQQGGSTTESAWANPLKYTLPFERFYLPWAHSSASLPEWLQNQLLYEMSIYLQVDRQVLSPAFDIDQSVLDSCSDYFQQVVGCLDSRVIESFALVPLGLDRRQMLLAVSAQVQQLPFYPVTSRQVFRYSKRPWRSLTKFTYFYTVQGCGGRDVPAEVFAHGGQEVAAAEAKWVSHTFFGRELVRERILWFEIEPPFFINGQSLDAQPYSGAPSLPRTVQGVASEQVQSGVREAPGAEVASLKLRLKKQLWRVKKRLTAGQVSPAPERLSLASKSIWFYADRSHRAGDNAEAFYRHASQQLPAVRHVFFLSRESPDWSRLEAEGFDLVAAGSSESERLFGEAHTLLLSDISDSGISALLTGVKAHQRLVFVQHGILRRDHWRWLNPRRIDLMITTLPEETEALIGDGSQYTLTGVEVVQTGLPRHDALLELASTEKRRDRILLAPTWQPHLLAASRQEFAQWIDTWLGSFAQVSGQGSLRGLQPVFFVHPNMESRLDKLGIELPCETVFGADLPAALVRSVAVVSDVSSIADEALAVGVPVILRLDADAPVARRLTSLLEHPGVDVVAPGDEVALLDALTRALKAGRHAPVVIPGARQRLLKALTNNQETRKTLETSAKGTKTQD
;
A
#
# COMPACT_ATOMS: atom_id res chain seq x y z
N MET A 1 38.36 16.87 -27.49
CA MET A 1 38.16 15.52 -28.08
C MET A 1 36.66 15.29 -28.17
N CYS A 2 36.16 14.48 -29.10
CA CYS A 2 34.75 14.09 -29.06
C CYS A 2 34.57 13.18 -27.84
N GLU A 3 33.61 13.46 -26.97
CA GLU A 3 33.28 12.57 -25.86
C GLU A 3 32.71 11.27 -26.45
N MET A 4 33.30 10.13 -26.08
CA MET A 4 32.91 8.77 -26.45
C MET A 4 32.46 7.99 -25.23
N PHE A 5 31.42 7.17 -25.41
CA PHE A 5 30.85 6.31 -24.38
C PHE A 5 31.35 4.87 -24.52
N SER A 6 31.47 4.19 -23.40
CA SER A 6 31.57 2.73 -23.31
C SER A 6 30.44 2.20 -22.45
N VAL A 7 29.90 1.03 -22.81
CA VAL A 7 28.75 0.42 -22.12
C VAL A 7 29.17 -0.90 -21.51
N VAL A 8 28.81 -1.17 -20.25
CA VAL A 8 28.98 -2.48 -19.61
C VAL A 8 27.62 -3.14 -19.40
N ILE A 9 27.49 -4.37 -19.88
CA ILE A 9 26.25 -5.17 -19.80
C ILE A 9 26.54 -6.48 -19.05
N PRO A 10 26.22 -6.58 -17.76
CA PRO A 10 26.26 -7.86 -17.05
C PRO A 10 25.09 -8.74 -17.50
N VAL A 11 25.34 -10.02 -17.79
CA VAL A 11 24.31 -10.99 -18.20
C VAL A 11 24.48 -12.32 -17.48
N ALA A 12 23.36 -12.89 -17.02
CA ALA A 12 23.29 -14.21 -16.40
C ALA A 12 22.12 -15.01 -16.97
N GLY A 13 22.20 -16.34 -16.90
CA GLY A 13 21.20 -17.23 -17.49
C GLY A 13 21.21 -17.15 -19.03
N GLU A 14 20.13 -17.59 -19.67
CA GLU A 14 20.09 -17.75 -21.14
C GLU A 14 20.20 -16.44 -21.94
N GLY A 15 20.12 -15.26 -21.28
CA GLY A 15 20.32 -13.97 -21.95
C GLY A 15 19.31 -13.66 -23.06
N GLN A 16 18.06 -14.14 -22.93
CA GLN A 16 17.04 -14.03 -23.99
C GLN A 16 16.77 -12.59 -24.48
N LEU A 17 16.97 -11.59 -23.62
CA LEU A 17 16.75 -10.17 -23.93
C LEU A 17 18.05 -9.41 -24.24
N LEU A 18 19.21 -10.05 -24.13
CA LEU A 18 20.53 -9.42 -24.29
C LEU A 18 20.69 -8.75 -25.66
N GLN A 19 20.20 -9.38 -26.72
CA GLN A 19 20.32 -8.82 -28.07
C GLN A 19 19.64 -7.45 -28.16
N ALA A 20 18.44 -7.30 -27.58
CA ALA A 20 17.72 -6.03 -27.58
C ALA A 20 18.44 -4.95 -26.76
N ALA A 21 19.05 -5.35 -25.63
CA ALA A 21 19.88 -4.46 -24.83
C ALA A 21 21.08 -3.95 -25.65
N VAL A 22 21.84 -4.86 -26.26
CA VAL A 22 22.99 -4.53 -27.12
C VAL A 22 22.58 -3.65 -28.29
N GLU A 23 21.51 -3.99 -29.01
CA GLU A 23 20.97 -3.19 -30.13
C GLU A 23 20.66 -1.76 -29.71
N SER A 24 20.08 -1.57 -28.51
CA SER A 24 19.77 -0.23 -27.98
C SER A 24 21.03 0.57 -27.60
N ALA A 25 22.15 -0.11 -27.34
CA ALA A 25 23.42 0.51 -26.97
C ALA A 25 24.30 0.87 -28.18
N VAL A 26 24.04 0.33 -29.37
CA VAL A 26 24.82 0.64 -30.58
C VAL A 26 24.56 2.08 -31.04
N SER A 27 25.59 2.92 -30.98
CA SER A 27 25.56 4.31 -31.46
C SER A 27 26.93 4.72 -32.03
N PRO A 28 27.01 5.67 -32.97
CA PRO A 28 28.29 6.26 -33.39
C PRO A 28 29.08 6.92 -32.25
N LEU A 29 28.42 7.26 -31.14
CA LEU A 29 29.04 7.84 -29.95
C LEU A 29 29.51 6.79 -28.94
N VAL A 30 29.23 5.51 -29.20
CA VAL A 30 29.69 4.39 -28.37
C VAL A 30 30.89 3.74 -29.03
N SER A 31 32.04 3.77 -28.36
CA SER A 31 33.27 3.14 -28.87
C SER A 31 33.28 1.64 -28.60
N ARG A 32 32.64 1.21 -27.51
CA ARG A 32 32.66 -0.19 -27.07
C ARG A 32 31.45 -0.58 -26.23
N ILE A 33 31.01 -1.81 -26.40
CA ILE A 33 30.05 -2.49 -25.54
C ILE A 33 30.75 -3.72 -24.94
N VAL A 34 30.88 -3.79 -23.62
CA VAL A 34 31.47 -4.93 -22.92
C VAL A 34 30.35 -5.76 -22.31
N VAL A 35 30.08 -6.92 -22.89
CA VAL A 35 29.13 -7.90 -22.36
C VAL A 35 29.89 -8.84 -21.43
N VAL A 36 29.45 -8.94 -20.18
CA VAL A 36 30.10 -9.77 -19.17
C VAL A 36 29.17 -10.91 -18.75
N ALA A 37 29.52 -12.13 -19.16
CA ALA A 37 28.81 -13.35 -18.79
C ALA A 37 29.16 -13.77 -17.36
N ASP A 38 28.16 -13.75 -16.47
CA ASP A 38 28.28 -14.15 -15.06
C ASP A 38 28.07 -15.66 -14.85
N ASP A 39 27.61 -16.37 -15.88
CA ASP A 39 27.57 -17.83 -15.91
C ASP A 39 27.76 -18.37 -17.33
N ALA A 40 28.08 -19.67 -17.44
CA ALA A 40 28.31 -20.32 -18.72
C ALA A 40 27.04 -20.35 -19.62
N ALA A 41 25.85 -20.22 -19.03
CA ALA A 41 24.59 -20.23 -19.77
C ALA A 41 24.39 -18.92 -20.57
N ALA A 42 25.02 -17.83 -20.15
CA ALA A 42 24.96 -16.54 -20.85
C ALA A 42 25.91 -16.43 -22.06
N LEU A 43 26.95 -17.27 -22.11
CA LEU A 43 27.98 -17.21 -23.17
C LEU A 43 27.43 -17.35 -24.60
N PRO A 44 26.48 -18.26 -24.91
CA PRO A 44 25.96 -18.37 -26.28
C PRO A 44 25.32 -17.08 -26.78
N ALA A 45 24.48 -16.43 -25.95
CA ALA A 45 23.84 -15.17 -26.29
C ALA A 45 24.87 -14.03 -26.44
N ALA A 46 25.84 -13.95 -25.53
CA ALA A 46 26.91 -12.95 -25.58
C ALA A 46 27.79 -13.09 -26.84
N ARG A 47 28.18 -14.31 -27.21
CA ARG A 47 28.96 -14.59 -28.42
C ARG A 47 28.19 -14.24 -29.69
N THR A 48 26.90 -14.56 -29.73
CA THR A 48 26.02 -14.17 -30.84
C THR A 48 26.01 -12.65 -31.02
N CYS A 49 25.92 -11.88 -29.92
CA CYS A 49 26.00 -10.42 -29.99
C CYS A 49 27.35 -9.93 -30.53
N ALA A 50 28.47 -10.57 -30.16
CA ALA A 50 29.80 -10.22 -30.68
C ALA A 50 30.01 -10.52 -32.17
N GLU A 51 29.35 -11.57 -32.68
CA GLU A 51 29.38 -11.87 -34.12
C GLU A 51 28.65 -10.80 -34.94
N VAL A 52 27.48 -10.36 -34.45
CA VAL A 52 26.60 -9.38 -35.10
C VAL A 52 27.13 -7.95 -34.96
N PHE A 53 27.53 -7.54 -33.75
CA PHE A 53 27.92 -6.16 -33.44
C PHE A 53 29.43 -6.06 -33.17
N LYS A 54 30.17 -5.45 -34.11
CA LYS A 54 31.64 -5.35 -34.04
C LYS A 54 32.19 -4.52 -32.88
N GLN A 55 31.34 -3.74 -32.21
CA GLN A 55 31.70 -2.96 -31.01
C GLN A 55 31.65 -3.80 -29.73
N VAL A 56 31.14 -5.04 -29.80
CA VAL A 56 30.94 -5.90 -28.63
C VAL A 56 32.19 -6.71 -28.31
N THR A 57 32.66 -6.58 -27.08
CA THR A 57 33.66 -7.45 -26.45
C THR A 57 32.96 -8.33 -25.41
N VAL A 58 33.26 -9.63 -25.40
CA VAL A 58 32.69 -10.57 -24.43
C VAL A 58 33.75 -10.94 -23.41
N LEU A 59 33.40 -10.82 -22.13
CA LEU A 59 34.18 -11.29 -20.98
C LEU A 59 33.37 -12.34 -20.22
N GLU A 60 34.07 -13.18 -19.47
CA GLU A 60 33.46 -14.19 -18.59
C GLU A 60 34.01 -13.98 -17.18
N THR A 61 33.14 -13.98 -16.17
CA THR A 61 33.58 -13.89 -14.78
C THR A 61 34.39 -15.13 -14.38
N PRO A 62 35.54 -14.99 -13.70
CA PRO A 62 36.36 -16.13 -13.34
C PRO A 62 35.71 -16.95 -12.21
N GLY A 63 35.75 -18.27 -12.34
CA GLY A 63 35.26 -19.23 -11.34
C GLY A 63 34.16 -20.14 -11.87
N VAL A 64 33.55 -20.93 -10.97
CA VAL A 64 32.38 -21.77 -11.30
C VAL A 64 31.14 -21.16 -10.65
N GLY A 65 30.11 -20.87 -11.44
CA GLY A 65 28.83 -20.33 -10.99
C GLY A 65 28.78 -18.80 -10.97
N ARG A 66 27.62 -18.26 -10.56
CA ARG A 66 27.32 -16.81 -10.57
C ARG A 66 28.08 -16.06 -9.50
N ARG A 67 28.76 -14.98 -9.87
CA ARG A 67 29.44 -14.05 -8.96
C ARG A 67 28.56 -12.84 -8.61
N GLY A 68 27.52 -12.59 -9.40
CA GLY A 68 26.59 -11.49 -9.24
C GLY A 68 26.95 -10.25 -10.06
N PRO A 69 25.99 -9.34 -10.26
CA PRO A 69 26.12 -8.18 -11.14
C PRO A 69 27.28 -7.25 -10.76
N GLY A 70 27.56 -7.07 -9.46
CA GLY A 70 28.69 -6.24 -9.01
C GLY A 70 30.05 -6.73 -9.51
N ALA A 71 30.29 -8.05 -9.47
CA ALA A 71 31.54 -8.63 -9.96
C ALA A 71 31.67 -8.54 -11.48
N ALA A 72 30.56 -8.79 -12.20
CA ALA A 72 30.51 -8.62 -13.65
C ALA A 72 30.76 -7.16 -14.07
N ARG A 73 30.15 -6.20 -13.38
CA ARG A 73 30.39 -4.76 -13.62
C ARG A 73 31.82 -4.35 -13.29
N ASN A 74 32.43 -4.88 -12.23
CA ASN A 74 33.85 -4.65 -11.92
C ASN A 74 34.79 -5.17 -13.02
N LEU A 75 34.50 -6.35 -13.58
CA LEU A 75 35.27 -6.91 -14.69
C LEU A 75 35.15 -6.07 -15.96
N GLY A 76 33.93 -5.64 -16.30
CA GLY A 76 33.70 -4.74 -17.43
C GLY A 76 34.37 -3.38 -17.25
N LEU A 77 34.32 -2.82 -16.03
CA LEU A 77 35.01 -1.59 -15.66
C LEU A 77 36.52 -1.72 -15.88
N ALA A 78 37.14 -2.81 -15.43
CA ALA A 78 38.57 -3.04 -15.59
C ALA A 78 39.03 -3.11 -17.07
N GLU A 79 38.16 -3.57 -17.98
CA GLU A 79 38.43 -3.58 -19.42
C GLU A 79 38.33 -2.20 -20.07
N ILE A 80 37.57 -1.27 -19.48
CA ILE A 80 37.31 0.06 -20.05
C ILE A 80 38.29 1.11 -19.54
N LEU A 81 38.62 1.06 -18.24
CA LEU A 81 39.50 2.05 -17.63
C LEU A 81 40.92 1.98 -18.23
N GLY A 82 41.55 3.14 -18.40
CA GLY A 82 42.88 3.35 -18.98
C GLY A 82 42.89 3.47 -20.50
N ARG A 83 41.73 3.35 -21.16
CA ARG A 83 41.62 3.42 -22.62
C ARG A 83 41.38 4.85 -23.10
N SER A 84 42.12 5.27 -24.12
CA SER A 84 41.99 6.61 -24.71
C SER A 84 40.71 6.80 -25.54
N ASP A 85 40.03 5.72 -25.91
CA ASP A 85 38.78 5.70 -26.69
C ASP A 85 37.51 5.72 -25.81
N SER A 86 37.65 5.81 -24.48
CA SER A 86 36.57 5.70 -23.50
C SER A 86 36.59 6.90 -22.54
N THR A 87 35.72 7.89 -22.77
CA THR A 87 35.66 9.08 -21.90
C THR A 87 34.57 9.01 -20.84
N TRP A 88 33.44 8.35 -21.16
CA TRP A 88 32.30 8.16 -20.28
C TRP A 88 31.87 6.70 -20.26
N LEU A 89 31.43 6.24 -19.09
CA LEU A 89 30.95 4.88 -18.87
C LEU A 89 29.45 4.88 -18.59
N ALA A 90 28.71 3.99 -19.22
CA ALA A 90 27.32 3.69 -18.93
C ALA A 90 27.15 2.22 -18.55
N PHE A 91 26.18 1.93 -17.68
CA PHE A 91 25.75 0.55 -17.39
C PHE A 91 24.38 0.30 -18.01
N LEU A 92 24.16 -0.92 -18.50
CA LEU A 92 22.88 -1.38 -19.02
C LEU A 92 22.64 -2.80 -18.56
N ASP A 93 21.51 -3.06 -17.91
CA ASP A 93 21.15 -4.42 -17.53
C ASP A 93 20.65 -5.21 -18.75
N ALA A 94 20.90 -6.52 -18.79
CA ALA A 94 20.69 -7.34 -20.00
C ALA A 94 19.23 -7.53 -20.42
N ASP A 95 18.25 -7.17 -19.57
CA ASP A 95 16.82 -7.19 -19.87
C ASP A 95 16.21 -5.79 -20.11
N ASP A 96 17.04 -4.75 -20.03
CA ASP A 96 16.68 -3.35 -20.20
C ASP A 96 17.11 -2.81 -21.58
N THR A 97 16.69 -1.58 -21.90
CA THR A 97 17.07 -0.91 -23.15
C THR A 97 17.29 0.58 -22.96
N TYR A 98 18.11 1.20 -23.80
CA TYR A 98 18.10 2.65 -23.97
C TYR A 98 17.01 3.07 -24.97
N ALA A 99 16.45 4.28 -24.79
CA ALA A 99 15.60 4.87 -25.82
C ALA A 99 16.42 5.30 -27.05
N PRO A 100 15.83 5.31 -28.26
CA PRO A 100 16.49 5.88 -29.43
C PRO A 100 16.97 7.31 -29.17
N GLY A 101 18.23 7.62 -29.49
CA GLY A 101 18.82 8.95 -29.26
C GLY A 101 19.44 9.16 -27.88
N TYR A 102 19.55 8.12 -27.04
CA TYR A 102 20.04 8.23 -25.66
C TYR A 102 21.42 8.90 -25.54
N PHE A 103 22.40 8.46 -26.32
CA PHE A 103 23.76 9.01 -26.27
C PHE A 103 23.86 10.38 -26.94
N GLU A 104 23.07 10.62 -27.98
CA GLU A 104 22.96 11.91 -28.66
C GLU A 104 22.35 12.98 -27.73
N ALA A 105 21.41 12.60 -26.87
CA ALA A 105 20.84 13.45 -25.83
C ALA A 105 21.85 13.77 -24.71
N LEU A 106 22.75 12.82 -24.39
CA LEU A 106 23.81 13.02 -23.39
C LEU A 106 24.96 13.88 -23.91
N ALA A 107 25.31 13.80 -25.19
CA ALA A 107 26.50 14.44 -25.76
C ALA A 107 26.68 15.93 -25.38
N PRO A 108 25.62 16.79 -25.42
CA PRO A 108 25.76 18.20 -25.04
C PRO A 108 26.18 18.40 -23.59
N ILE A 109 25.59 17.66 -22.64
CA ILE A 109 25.85 17.86 -21.22
C ILE A 109 27.19 17.24 -20.79
N VAL A 110 27.53 16.05 -21.31
CA VAL A 110 28.81 15.39 -20.95
C VAL A 110 30.03 16.19 -21.45
N SER A 111 29.91 16.87 -22.60
CA SER A 111 30.97 17.73 -23.15
C SER A 111 31.38 18.89 -22.24
N ARG A 112 30.49 19.26 -21.31
CA ARG A 112 30.71 20.33 -20.33
C ARG A 112 30.96 19.82 -18.91
N ALA A 113 30.62 18.57 -18.63
CA ALA A 113 30.53 18.05 -17.27
C ALA A 113 31.86 18.07 -16.52
N ARG A 114 32.99 17.79 -17.21
CA ARG A 114 34.35 17.94 -16.64
C ARG A 114 34.66 19.36 -16.18
N ALA A 115 34.37 20.35 -17.04
CA ALA A 115 34.62 21.76 -16.72
C ALA A 115 33.75 22.25 -15.55
N GLU A 116 32.58 21.64 -15.36
CA GLU A 116 31.66 21.94 -14.28
C GLU A 116 31.97 21.16 -12.98
N GLY A 117 32.90 20.21 -13.02
CA GLY A 117 33.20 19.33 -11.88
C GLY A 117 32.05 18.37 -11.55
N ALA A 118 31.34 17.88 -12.57
CA ALA A 118 30.22 16.95 -12.47
C ALA A 118 30.61 15.57 -13.04
N PRO A 119 31.21 14.66 -12.24
CA PRO A 119 31.70 13.37 -12.74
C PRO A 119 30.60 12.33 -12.98
N VAL A 120 29.35 12.65 -12.65
CA VAL A 120 28.16 11.83 -12.89
C VAL A 120 27.11 12.67 -13.61
N VAL A 121 26.44 12.07 -14.60
CA VAL A 121 25.23 12.62 -15.21
C VAL A 121 24.09 11.61 -15.06
N HIS A 122 23.05 11.96 -14.32
CA HIS A 122 21.86 11.12 -14.16
C HIS A 122 20.96 11.19 -15.38
N THR A 123 20.34 10.06 -15.72
CA THR A 123 19.39 9.92 -16.84
C THR A 123 18.02 9.48 -16.35
N ARG A 124 17.01 9.65 -17.20
CA ARG A 124 15.61 9.50 -16.84
C ARG A 124 15.20 8.03 -16.89
N LEU A 125 14.70 7.52 -15.77
CA LEU A 125 14.27 6.13 -15.64
C LEU A 125 12.80 5.97 -16.07
N MET A 126 12.54 5.12 -17.06
CA MET A 126 11.23 4.85 -17.66
C MET A 126 10.87 3.38 -17.52
N SER A 127 9.69 3.05 -16.99
CA SER A 127 9.22 1.67 -16.89
C SER A 127 8.77 1.17 -18.25
N LEU A 128 9.21 -0.03 -18.62
CA LEU A 128 8.84 -0.77 -19.82
C LEU A 128 8.03 -2.00 -19.40
N THR A 129 6.76 -2.04 -19.78
CA THR A 129 5.88 -3.19 -19.55
C THR A 129 5.38 -3.73 -20.87
N GLU A 130 5.33 -5.06 -20.99
CA GLU A 130 4.72 -5.74 -22.13
C GLU A 130 3.50 -6.51 -21.64
N ARG A 131 2.34 -6.21 -22.24
CA ARG A 131 1.08 -6.87 -21.90
C ARG A 131 0.27 -7.09 -23.17
N GLU A 132 -0.13 -8.33 -23.42
CA GLU A 132 -0.95 -8.71 -24.60
C GLU A 132 -0.33 -8.25 -25.93
N GLY A 133 0.99 -8.29 -26.04
CA GLY A 133 1.73 -7.84 -27.23
C GLY A 133 1.83 -6.32 -27.39
N GLN A 134 1.37 -5.52 -26.43
CA GLN A 134 1.55 -4.07 -26.41
C GLN A 134 2.67 -3.65 -25.46
N THR A 135 3.56 -2.78 -25.94
CA THR A 135 4.61 -2.14 -25.16
C THR A 135 4.10 -0.83 -24.56
N ASN A 136 4.10 -0.74 -23.24
CA ASN A 136 3.73 0.47 -22.50
C ASN A 136 4.97 1.04 -21.80
N ILE A 137 5.25 2.32 -22.08
CA ILE A 137 6.33 3.09 -21.46
C ILE A 137 5.71 4.15 -20.55
N THR A 138 6.06 4.10 -19.26
CA THR A 138 5.50 5.03 -18.26
C THR A 138 6.57 5.52 -17.30
N GLU A 139 6.45 6.77 -16.87
CA GLU A 139 7.34 7.33 -15.85
C GLU A 139 6.68 7.30 -14.47
N VAL A 140 7.01 6.28 -13.67
CA VAL A 140 6.48 6.10 -12.31
C VAL A 140 7.55 6.16 -11.22
N HIS A 141 8.81 6.42 -11.57
CA HIS A 141 9.89 6.47 -10.59
C HIS A 141 9.70 7.62 -9.58
N PRO A 142 9.86 7.39 -8.25
CA PRO A 142 9.64 8.43 -7.24
C PRO A 142 10.51 9.67 -7.43
N LEU A 143 11.73 9.49 -7.93
CA LEU A 143 12.72 10.56 -8.12
C LEU A 143 12.67 11.24 -9.51
N ARG A 144 11.54 11.13 -10.23
CA ARG A 144 11.39 11.76 -11.56
C ARG A 144 11.47 13.29 -11.55
N TYR A 145 11.12 13.92 -10.43
CA TYR A 145 11.10 15.38 -10.28
C TYR A 145 12.47 16.03 -10.55
N ARG A 146 13.57 15.27 -10.45
CA ARG A 146 14.93 15.76 -10.74
C ARG A 146 15.06 16.33 -12.15
N PHE A 147 14.21 15.88 -13.07
CA PHE A 147 14.20 16.26 -14.48
C PHE A 147 13.15 17.33 -14.83
N ASP A 148 12.37 17.82 -13.86
CA ASP A 148 11.27 18.80 -14.10
C ASP A 148 11.77 20.13 -14.66
N GLN A 149 13.05 20.45 -14.47
CA GLN A 149 13.70 21.67 -14.98
C GLN A 149 14.57 21.44 -16.22
N GLY A 150 14.47 20.26 -16.84
CA GLY A 150 15.28 19.91 -18.01
C GLY A 150 16.74 19.57 -17.67
N SER A 151 17.57 19.50 -18.70
CA SER A 151 18.98 19.12 -18.60
C SER A 151 19.85 20.25 -18.05
N ARG A 152 20.58 20.00 -16.95
CA ARG A 152 21.36 21.01 -16.20
C ARG A 152 22.40 20.40 -15.28
N PHE A 153 23.31 21.24 -14.79
CA PHE A 153 24.18 20.91 -13.66
C PHE A 153 23.53 21.33 -12.34
N VAL A 154 23.68 20.50 -11.32
CA VAL A 154 23.05 20.64 -10.01
C VAL A 154 24.13 20.68 -8.96
N SER A 155 24.11 21.70 -8.08
CA SER A 155 24.97 21.71 -6.90
C SER A 155 24.36 20.84 -5.80
N LEU A 156 25.11 19.86 -5.31
CA LEU A 156 24.68 18.96 -4.24
C LEU A 156 24.48 19.70 -2.90
N ALA A 157 25.11 20.86 -2.72
CA ALA A 157 24.94 21.70 -1.53
C ALA A 157 23.68 22.58 -1.60
N GLN A 158 23.31 23.05 -2.81
CA GLN A 158 22.13 23.92 -2.99
C GLN A 158 20.84 23.13 -3.22
N GLU A 159 20.95 21.95 -3.84
CA GLU A 159 19.83 21.07 -4.13
C GLU A 159 20.10 19.64 -3.64
N PRO A 160 20.23 19.44 -2.32
CA PRO A 160 20.60 18.14 -1.72
C PRO A 160 19.55 17.05 -1.93
N HIS A 161 18.34 17.41 -2.38
CA HIS A 161 17.28 16.48 -2.73
C HIS A 161 17.46 15.83 -4.13
N ILE A 162 18.47 16.24 -4.90
CA ILE A 162 18.85 15.60 -6.17
C ILE A 162 19.87 14.51 -5.88
N ILE A 163 19.37 13.33 -5.50
CA ILE A 163 20.17 12.14 -5.20
C ILE A 163 20.20 11.18 -6.40
N GLY A 164 20.99 10.11 -6.36
CA GLY A 164 21.04 9.07 -7.39
C GLY A 164 21.15 7.67 -6.79
N THR A 165 20.34 6.73 -7.31
CA THR A 165 20.09 5.42 -6.67
C THR A 165 20.29 4.23 -7.60
N SER A 166 20.63 4.46 -8.87
CA SER A 166 20.83 3.40 -9.86
C SER A 166 21.94 3.79 -10.81
N VAL A 167 22.91 2.89 -10.99
CA VAL A 167 24.05 3.09 -11.90
C VAL A 167 23.64 2.97 -13.35
N ALA A 168 22.57 2.21 -13.64
CA ALA A 168 22.06 2.03 -14.99
C ALA A 168 21.41 3.32 -15.54
N ALA A 169 20.82 4.13 -14.65
CA ALA A 169 20.27 5.46 -14.96
C ALA A 169 21.30 6.59 -14.75
N ALA A 170 22.58 6.34 -15.06
CA ALA A 170 23.64 7.33 -14.98
C ALA A 170 24.78 7.04 -15.97
N VAL A 171 25.58 8.07 -16.25
CA VAL A 171 26.89 7.93 -16.89
C VAL A 171 27.98 8.57 -16.04
N PHE A 172 29.19 7.99 -16.09
CA PHE A 172 30.30 8.29 -15.20
C PHE A 172 31.55 8.69 -15.98
N ASP A 173 32.30 9.68 -15.50
CA ASP A 173 33.58 10.06 -16.08
C ASP A 173 34.64 8.99 -15.84
N CYS A 174 35.21 8.40 -16.91
CA CYS A 174 36.21 7.35 -16.80
C CYS A 174 37.48 7.79 -16.06
N SER A 175 37.93 9.04 -16.28
CA SER A 175 39.14 9.55 -15.63
C SER A 175 38.96 9.67 -14.12
N THR A 176 37.79 10.12 -13.68
CA THR A 176 37.46 10.17 -12.25
C THR A 176 37.29 8.76 -11.67
N LEU A 177 36.74 7.81 -12.43
CA LEU A 177 36.65 6.40 -12.00
C LEU A 177 38.03 5.75 -11.81
N GLU A 178 39.00 6.08 -12.67
CA GLU A 178 40.39 5.68 -12.52
C GLU A 178 41.03 6.29 -11.28
N ASP A 179 40.93 7.62 -11.14
CA ASP A 179 41.54 8.37 -10.03
C ASP A 179 41.01 7.92 -8.67
N THR A 180 39.71 7.66 -8.57
CA THR A 180 39.07 7.26 -7.30
C THR A 180 39.23 5.77 -6.99
N GLY A 181 39.45 4.92 -8.00
CA GLY A 181 39.58 3.48 -7.83
C GLY A 181 38.32 2.77 -7.31
N VAL A 182 37.15 3.42 -7.34
CA VAL A 182 35.90 2.86 -6.80
C VAL A 182 35.47 1.62 -7.60
N ARG A 183 35.04 0.58 -6.88
CA ARG A 183 34.55 -0.69 -7.40
C ARG A 183 33.24 -1.08 -6.72
N PHE A 184 32.40 -1.84 -7.41
CA PHE A 184 31.18 -2.42 -6.82
C PHE A 184 31.55 -3.36 -5.68
N THR A 185 30.74 -3.34 -4.62
CA THR A 185 30.86 -4.31 -3.54
C THR A 185 30.31 -5.66 -4.03
N GLU A 186 31.13 -6.69 -4.02
CA GLU A 186 30.76 -8.02 -4.51
C GLU A 186 30.09 -8.88 -3.43
N GLY A 187 29.38 -9.93 -3.84
CA GLY A 187 28.70 -10.85 -2.92
C GLY A 187 27.39 -10.32 -2.34
N ILE A 188 26.90 -9.19 -2.84
CA ILE A 188 25.61 -8.59 -2.49
C ILE A 188 24.92 -8.11 -3.76
N ASN A 189 23.65 -8.46 -3.91
CA ASN A 189 22.84 -8.21 -5.11
C ASN A 189 21.73 -7.17 -4.84
N TRP A 190 21.93 -6.35 -3.81
CA TRP A 190 20.96 -5.35 -3.39
C TRP A 190 21.69 -4.12 -2.88
N SER A 191 21.22 -2.95 -3.29
CA SER A 191 21.73 -1.64 -2.87
C SER A 191 23.21 -1.38 -3.26
N GLU A 192 23.86 -2.29 -3.98
CA GLU A 192 25.23 -2.14 -4.46
C GLU A 192 25.38 -1.01 -5.48
N ASP A 193 24.32 -0.72 -6.22
CA ASP A 193 24.22 0.43 -7.13
C ASP A 193 24.31 1.75 -6.37
N SER A 194 23.44 1.92 -5.37
CA SER A 194 23.45 3.10 -4.49
C SER A 194 24.81 3.25 -3.80
N ASP A 195 25.41 2.14 -3.34
CA ASP A 195 26.73 2.14 -2.73
C ASP A 195 27.85 2.58 -3.67
N PHE A 196 27.87 2.07 -4.90
CA PHE A 196 28.82 2.51 -5.91
C PHE A 196 28.71 4.02 -6.14
N MET A 197 27.49 4.54 -6.33
CA MET A 197 27.26 5.96 -6.57
C MET A 197 27.69 6.84 -5.40
N VAL A 198 27.32 6.48 -4.17
CA VAL A 198 27.68 7.24 -2.97
C VAL A 198 29.19 7.26 -2.78
N ARG A 199 29.85 6.09 -2.85
CA ARG A 199 31.31 6.01 -2.70
C ARG A 199 32.04 6.76 -3.81
N PHE A 200 31.53 6.73 -5.04
CA PHE A 200 32.09 7.50 -6.15
C PHE A 200 31.99 9.01 -5.93
N LEU A 201 30.83 9.53 -5.51
CA LEU A 201 30.65 10.96 -5.21
C LEU A 201 31.52 11.41 -4.03
N LEU A 202 31.60 10.62 -2.97
CA LEU A 202 32.46 10.91 -1.82
C LEU A 202 33.94 10.90 -2.20
N ALA A 203 34.41 9.87 -2.90
CA ALA A 203 35.82 9.73 -3.28
C ALA A 203 36.27 10.78 -4.29
N SER A 204 35.39 11.20 -5.21
CA SER A 204 35.68 12.26 -6.19
C SER A 204 35.63 13.67 -5.61
N GLY A 205 35.07 13.86 -4.41
CA GLY A 205 34.84 15.19 -3.83
C GLY A 205 33.84 16.04 -4.62
N ALA A 206 32.98 15.39 -5.42
CA ALA A 206 32.06 16.05 -6.32
C ALA A 206 31.14 17.05 -5.59
N GLN A 207 31.09 18.29 -6.09
CA GLN A 207 30.19 19.33 -5.59
C GLN A 207 28.96 19.51 -6.49
N LYS A 208 29.03 19.00 -7.71
CA LYS A 208 27.96 19.04 -8.69
C LYS A 208 27.74 17.67 -9.33
N VAL A 209 26.53 17.48 -9.85
CA VAL A 209 26.17 16.37 -10.76
C VAL A 209 25.44 16.95 -11.97
N GLY A 210 25.44 16.23 -13.08
CA GLY A 210 24.57 16.52 -14.22
C GLY A 210 23.23 15.79 -14.08
N VAL A 211 22.17 16.39 -14.63
CA VAL A 211 20.91 15.69 -14.92
C VAL A 211 20.60 15.88 -16.40
N CYS A 212 20.31 14.80 -17.11
CA CYS A 212 19.90 14.81 -18.52
C CYS A 212 18.46 14.36 -18.63
N ALA A 213 17.55 15.30 -18.91
CA ALA A 213 16.12 15.03 -18.94
C ALA A 213 15.66 14.29 -20.20
N ASP A 214 16.44 14.36 -21.27
CA ASP A 214 16.10 13.82 -22.60
C ASP A 214 16.69 12.41 -22.83
N ALA A 215 17.61 11.97 -21.98
CA ALA A 215 18.20 10.63 -22.04
C ALA A 215 17.34 9.65 -21.23
N HIS A 216 16.62 8.75 -21.90
CA HIS A 216 15.68 7.83 -21.27
C HIS A 216 16.24 6.40 -21.19
N TYR A 217 16.51 5.92 -19.97
CA TYR A 217 16.76 4.51 -19.66
C TYR A 217 15.44 3.78 -19.50
N ARG A 218 15.24 2.65 -20.19
CA ARG A 218 13.98 1.88 -20.14
C ARG A 218 14.20 0.58 -19.37
N TYR A 219 13.76 0.57 -18.11
CA TYR A 219 13.85 -0.60 -17.26
C TYR A 219 12.62 -1.50 -17.41
N ARG A 220 12.82 -2.80 -17.55
CA ARG A 220 11.76 -3.77 -17.79
C ARG A 220 11.10 -4.22 -16.49
N VAL A 221 9.76 -4.25 -16.49
CA VAL A 221 8.95 -4.76 -15.38
C VAL A 221 8.28 -6.06 -15.81
N GLN A 222 8.69 -7.16 -15.18
CA GLN A 222 8.19 -8.51 -15.50
C GLN A 222 6.85 -8.84 -14.81
N GLN A 223 6.08 -9.75 -15.41
CA GLN A 223 4.85 -10.33 -14.82
C GLN A 223 5.26 -11.33 -13.72
N GLY A 224 5.39 -10.86 -12.47
CA GLY A 224 5.85 -11.69 -11.35
C GLY A 224 6.61 -10.93 -10.26
N GLY A 225 6.89 -9.64 -10.48
CA GLY A 225 7.64 -8.79 -9.57
C GLY A 225 9.08 -8.61 -10.01
N SER A 226 9.83 -7.74 -9.32
CA SER A 226 11.25 -7.49 -9.61
C SER A 226 12.16 -8.35 -8.71
N THR A 227 13.43 -8.51 -9.11
CA THR A 227 14.47 -9.10 -8.23
C THR A 227 14.57 -8.36 -6.89
N THR A 228 14.29 -7.06 -6.88
CA THR A 228 14.26 -6.24 -5.66
C THR A 228 13.07 -6.59 -4.76
N GLU A 229 11.94 -7.03 -5.30
CA GLU A 229 10.79 -7.46 -4.51
C GLU A 229 11.03 -8.82 -3.86
N SER A 230 11.59 -9.78 -4.61
CA SER A 230 11.92 -11.11 -4.07
C SER A 230 13.08 -11.08 -3.07
N ALA A 231 13.94 -10.06 -3.13
CA ALA A 231 15.04 -9.83 -2.18
C ALA A 231 14.59 -9.79 -0.72
N TRP A 232 13.38 -9.30 -0.45
CA TRP A 232 12.86 -9.15 0.91
C TRP A 232 12.52 -10.46 1.60
N ALA A 233 12.49 -11.58 0.88
CA ALA A 233 12.40 -12.91 1.46
C ALA A 233 13.76 -13.39 2.03
N ASN A 234 14.87 -12.72 1.72
CA ASN A 234 16.19 -13.08 2.21
C ASN A 234 16.52 -12.33 3.52
N PRO A 235 16.75 -13.02 4.65
CA PRO A 235 17.10 -12.39 5.92
C PRO A 235 18.32 -11.45 5.85
N LEU A 236 19.30 -11.74 4.98
CA LEU A 236 20.50 -10.91 4.83
C LEU A 236 20.19 -9.51 4.25
N LYS A 237 19.06 -9.32 3.56
CA LYS A 237 18.66 -7.99 3.06
C LYS A 237 18.37 -7.01 4.20
N TYR A 238 18.05 -7.51 5.39
CA TYR A 238 17.71 -6.69 6.56
C TYR A 238 18.92 -6.24 7.37
N THR A 239 20.07 -6.89 7.23
CA THR A 239 21.28 -6.58 8.00
C THR A 239 22.45 -6.15 7.12
N LEU A 240 22.72 -6.87 6.04
CA LEU A 240 23.94 -6.70 5.26
C LEU A 240 24.09 -5.32 4.59
N PRO A 241 23.04 -4.71 4.00
CA PRO A 241 23.15 -3.34 3.48
C PRO A 241 23.49 -2.29 4.54
N PHE A 242 22.99 -2.47 5.77
CA PHE A 242 23.32 -1.57 6.88
C PHE A 242 24.80 -1.68 7.25
N GLU A 243 25.26 -2.91 7.46
CA GLU A 243 26.65 -3.20 7.84
C GLU A 243 27.66 -2.74 6.79
N ARG A 244 27.37 -3.04 5.52
CA ARG A 244 28.31 -2.83 4.41
C ARG A 244 28.26 -1.42 3.85
N PHE A 245 27.11 -0.74 3.91
CA PHE A 245 26.89 0.50 3.19
C PHE A 245 26.40 1.63 4.10
N TYR A 246 25.22 1.49 4.69
CA TYR A 246 24.54 2.64 5.30
C TYR A 246 25.26 3.16 6.55
N LEU A 247 25.80 2.28 7.40
CA LEU A 247 26.63 2.70 8.54
C LEU A 247 27.96 3.32 8.10
N PRO A 248 28.74 2.71 7.19
CA PRO A 248 29.91 3.36 6.62
C PRO A 248 29.63 4.75 6.02
N TRP A 249 28.50 4.92 5.31
CA TRP A 249 28.11 6.23 4.77
C TRP A 249 27.80 7.22 5.89
N ALA A 250 27.04 6.79 6.91
CA ALA A 250 26.68 7.61 8.06
C ALA A 250 27.89 8.06 8.90
N HIS A 251 29.02 7.33 8.82
CA HIS A 251 30.28 7.66 9.49
C HIS A 251 31.36 8.20 8.54
N SER A 252 31.01 8.49 7.28
CA SER A 252 31.98 8.90 6.26
C SER A 252 32.64 10.26 6.53
N SER A 253 32.02 11.11 7.35
CA SER A 253 32.53 12.43 7.69
C SER A 253 32.01 12.90 9.05
N ALA A 254 32.72 13.85 9.68
CA ALA A 254 32.29 14.44 10.95
C ALA A 254 31.00 15.27 10.82
N SER A 255 30.74 15.81 9.63
CA SER A 255 29.49 16.52 9.30
C SER A 255 28.97 15.98 7.98
N LEU A 256 27.91 15.16 8.05
CA LEU A 256 27.32 14.52 6.89
C LEU A 256 26.72 15.56 5.94
N PRO A 257 27.12 15.58 4.65
CA PRO A 257 26.47 16.43 3.66
C PRO A 257 24.97 16.15 3.55
N GLU A 258 24.16 17.20 3.39
CA GLU A 258 22.70 17.07 3.35
C GLU A 258 22.20 16.15 2.22
N TRP A 259 22.91 16.09 1.08
CA TRP A 259 22.56 15.18 -0.02
C TRP A 259 22.73 13.71 0.39
N LEU A 260 23.74 13.40 1.20
CA LEU A 260 23.99 12.05 1.69
C LEU A 260 22.99 11.67 2.78
N GLN A 261 22.59 12.63 3.62
CA GLN A 261 21.50 12.44 4.57
C GLN A 261 20.17 12.16 3.85
N ASN A 262 19.87 12.88 2.75
CA ASN A 262 18.70 12.60 1.90
C ASN A 262 18.78 11.22 1.24
N GLN A 263 19.97 10.79 0.80
CA GLN A 263 20.19 9.44 0.26
C GLN A 263 19.91 8.38 1.33
N LEU A 264 20.46 8.53 2.54
CA LEU A 264 20.19 7.61 3.66
C LEU A 264 18.70 7.57 4.01
N LEU A 265 18.03 8.72 4.09
CA LEU A 265 16.59 8.79 4.35
C LEU A 265 15.76 8.12 3.26
N TYR A 266 16.17 8.25 1.99
CA TYR A 266 15.53 7.54 0.89
C TYR A 266 15.66 6.02 1.09
N GLU A 267 16.86 5.50 1.41
CA GLU A 267 17.06 4.08 1.70
C GLU A 267 16.24 3.61 2.92
N MET A 268 16.25 4.38 4.02
CA MET A 268 15.47 4.08 5.23
C MET A 268 13.97 4.05 4.96
N SER A 269 13.48 4.93 4.07
CA SER A 269 12.06 4.99 3.71
C SER A 269 11.56 3.69 3.07
N ILE A 270 12.43 2.95 2.37
CA ILE A 270 12.09 1.67 1.75
C ILE A 270 11.82 0.61 2.83
N TYR A 271 12.69 0.51 3.84
CA TYR A 271 12.50 -0.41 4.97
C TYR A 271 11.22 -0.05 5.75
N LEU A 272 11.00 1.24 5.99
CA LEU A 272 9.76 1.73 6.60
C LEU A 272 8.51 1.45 5.76
N GLN A 273 8.63 1.37 4.44
CA GLN A 273 7.52 1.01 3.58
C GLN A 273 7.24 -0.49 3.66
N VAL A 274 8.27 -1.33 3.62
CA VAL A 274 8.15 -2.79 3.73
C VAL A 274 7.53 -3.21 5.05
N ASP A 275 7.98 -2.64 6.17
CA ASP A 275 7.39 -2.87 7.49
C ASP A 275 5.89 -2.55 7.53
N ARG A 276 5.40 -1.62 6.70
CA ARG A 276 4.01 -1.14 6.70
C ARG A 276 3.11 -1.82 5.67
N GLN A 277 3.62 -2.79 4.91
CA GLN A 277 2.81 -3.57 3.97
C GLN A 277 1.89 -4.55 4.70
N VAL A 278 0.64 -4.68 4.23
CA VAL A 278 -0.36 -5.61 4.80
C VAL A 278 0.10 -7.07 4.71
N LEU A 279 0.82 -7.41 3.63
CA LEU A 279 1.46 -8.70 3.42
C LEU A 279 2.98 -8.49 3.35
N SER A 280 3.55 -8.00 4.45
CA SER A 280 4.98 -7.73 4.49
C SER A 280 5.76 -9.05 4.40
N PRO A 281 6.75 -9.16 3.50
CA PRO A 281 7.66 -10.32 3.45
C PRO A 281 8.46 -10.48 4.75
N ALA A 282 8.58 -9.42 5.56
CA ALA A 282 9.23 -9.47 6.86
C ALA A 282 8.52 -10.39 7.87
N PHE A 283 7.25 -10.74 7.65
CA PHE A 283 6.52 -11.62 8.57
C PHE A 283 7.08 -13.05 8.63
N ASP A 284 7.78 -13.49 7.59
CA ASP A 284 8.41 -14.81 7.52
C ASP A 284 9.90 -14.77 7.94
N ILE A 285 10.40 -13.59 8.34
CA ILE A 285 11.78 -13.40 8.78
C ILE A 285 11.86 -13.59 10.30
N ASP A 286 12.92 -14.26 10.75
CA ASP A 286 13.17 -14.47 12.18
C ASP A 286 13.27 -13.13 12.93
N GLN A 287 12.60 -13.05 14.09
CA GLN A 287 12.53 -11.82 14.87
C GLN A 287 13.91 -11.31 15.31
N SER A 288 14.90 -12.18 15.54
CA SER A 288 16.26 -11.75 15.92
C SER A 288 16.98 -10.99 14.81
N VAL A 289 16.70 -11.32 13.56
CA VAL A 289 17.22 -10.60 12.37
C VAL A 289 16.55 -9.23 12.28
N LEU A 290 15.23 -9.18 12.51
CA LEU A 290 14.46 -7.94 12.52
C LEU A 290 14.88 -7.00 13.66
N ASP A 291 15.20 -7.54 14.84
CA ASP A 291 15.73 -6.78 15.97
C ASP A 291 17.09 -6.17 15.62
N SER A 292 17.97 -6.96 15.00
CA SER A 292 19.27 -6.48 14.49
C SER A 292 19.11 -5.39 13.43
N CYS A 293 18.14 -5.55 12.51
CA CYS A 293 17.79 -4.52 11.53
C CYS A 293 17.32 -3.23 12.22
N SER A 294 16.52 -3.35 13.27
CA SER A 294 16.05 -2.22 14.08
C SER A 294 17.19 -1.50 14.81
N ASP A 295 18.19 -2.24 15.31
CA ASP A 295 19.39 -1.65 15.92
C ASP A 295 20.24 -0.90 14.90
N TYR A 296 20.44 -1.47 13.71
CA TYR A 296 21.16 -0.80 12.63
C TYR A 296 20.44 0.44 12.11
N PHE A 297 19.13 0.36 11.93
CA PHE A 297 18.28 1.48 11.57
C PHE A 297 18.43 2.62 12.56
N GLN A 298 18.38 2.32 13.87
CA GLN A 298 18.53 3.34 14.90
C GLN A 298 19.91 4.00 14.88
N GLN A 299 20.97 3.23 14.66
CA GLN A 299 22.33 3.78 14.53
C GLN A 299 22.45 4.72 13.31
N VAL A 300 21.97 4.31 12.13
CA VAL A 300 22.01 5.15 10.92
C VAL A 300 21.19 6.43 11.11
N VAL A 301 19.96 6.32 11.60
CA VAL A 301 19.08 7.48 11.82
C VAL A 301 19.63 8.41 12.90
N GLY A 302 20.33 7.85 13.89
CA GLY A 302 21.06 8.59 14.92
C GLY A 302 22.08 9.60 14.37
N CYS A 303 22.64 9.35 13.19
CA CYS A 303 23.61 10.24 12.55
C CYS A 303 22.97 11.40 11.76
N LEU A 304 21.65 11.40 11.57
CA LEU A 304 20.97 12.35 10.69
C LEU A 304 20.52 13.62 11.44
N ASP A 305 20.63 14.79 10.82
CA ASP A 305 20.14 16.05 11.37
C ASP A 305 18.61 16.10 11.33
N SER A 306 17.99 16.38 12.48
CA SER A 306 16.55 16.59 12.64
C SER A 306 15.92 17.51 11.59
N ARG A 307 16.62 18.58 11.16
CA ARG A 307 16.13 19.53 10.14
C ARG A 307 16.00 18.89 8.76
N VAL A 308 16.90 17.97 8.44
CA VAL A 308 16.86 17.20 7.18
C VAL A 308 15.72 16.19 7.24
N ILE A 309 15.54 15.52 8.38
CA ILE A 309 14.40 14.61 8.60
C ILE A 309 13.06 15.37 8.52
N GLU A 310 12.96 16.58 9.09
CA GLU A 310 11.75 17.42 9.04
C GLU A 310 11.40 17.84 7.61
N SER A 311 12.41 18.22 6.81
CA SER A 311 12.23 18.72 5.44
C SER A 311 12.21 17.62 4.36
N PHE A 312 12.54 16.38 4.70
CA PHE A 312 12.59 15.26 3.75
C PHE A 312 11.26 15.08 2.99
N ALA A 313 11.32 15.24 1.67
CA ALA A 313 10.16 15.27 0.79
C ALA A 313 10.32 14.41 -0.48
N LEU A 314 11.40 13.62 -0.57
CA LEU A 314 11.76 12.85 -1.77
C LEU A 314 10.74 11.74 -2.05
N VAL A 315 10.19 11.14 -0.99
CA VAL A 315 9.06 10.23 -1.03
C VAL A 315 8.05 10.56 0.08
N PRO A 316 6.75 10.25 -0.12
CA PRO A 316 5.75 10.48 0.91
C PRO A 316 6.05 9.67 2.18
N LEU A 317 6.22 10.38 3.30
CA LEU A 317 6.41 9.77 4.62
C LEU A 317 5.24 10.15 5.54
N GLY A 318 4.61 9.15 6.14
CA GLY A 318 3.55 9.34 7.13
C GLY A 318 4.04 10.11 8.36
N LEU A 319 3.11 10.76 9.06
CA LEU A 319 3.44 11.55 10.25
C LEU A 319 4.14 10.68 11.31
N ASP A 320 3.57 9.51 11.57
CA ASP A 320 4.10 8.49 12.48
C ASP A 320 5.57 8.15 12.20
N ARG A 321 5.88 7.82 10.95
CA ARG A 321 7.22 7.45 10.53
C ARG A 321 8.20 8.61 10.59
N ARG A 322 7.77 9.84 10.27
CA ARG A 322 8.61 11.03 10.41
C ARG A 322 8.93 11.32 11.86
N GLN A 323 7.93 11.24 12.74
CA GLN A 323 8.13 11.42 14.17
C GLN A 323 9.00 10.31 14.77
N MET A 324 8.88 9.08 14.27
CA MET A 324 9.77 7.98 14.63
C MET A 324 11.24 8.25 14.23
N LEU A 325 11.49 8.72 13.01
CA LEU A 325 12.85 9.10 12.60
C LEU A 325 13.42 10.23 13.47
N LEU A 326 12.61 11.27 13.75
CA LEU A 326 13.03 12.39 14.58
C LEU A 326 13.32 11.97 16.03
N ALA A 327 12.46 11.14 16.60
CA ALA A 327 12.64 10.56 17.92
C ALA A 327 13.94 9.79 18.04
N VAL A 328 14.19 8.87 17.11
CA VAL A 328 15.40 8.04 17.09
C VAL A 328 16.65 8.91 16.92
N SER A 329 16.65 9.82 15.94
CA SER A 329 17.76 10.75 15.68
C SER A 329 18.12 11.54 16.94
N ALA A 330 17.12 12.15 17.55
CA ALA A 330 17.32 13.00 18.70
C ALA A 330 17.70 12.23 19.98
N GLN A 331 17.20 11.01 20.15
CA GLN A 331 17.57 10.16 21.28
C GLN A 331 19.05 9.77 21.21
N VAL A 332 19.53 9.32 20.05
CA VAL A 332 20.94 8.96 19.85
C VAL A 332 21.84 10.18 20.02
N GLN A 333 21.40 11.35 19.55
CA GLN A 333 22.11 12.63 19.70
C GLN A 333 21.96 13.28 21.08
N GLN A 334 21.19 12.68 22.01
CA GLN A 334 20.91 13.21 23.35
C GLN A 334 20.36 14.65 23.34
N LEU A 335 19.52 15.01 22.36
CA LEU A 335 18.96 16.36 22.26
C LEU A 335 17.94 16.60 23.39
N PRO A 336 17.98 17.76 24.09
CA PRO A 336 17.22 17.97 25.34
C PRO A 336 15.69 18.10 25.18
N PHE A 337 15.19 18.42 23.99
CA PHE A 337 13.75 18.66 23.75
C PHE A 337 12.98 17.46 23.22
N TYR A 338 13.67 16.50 22.62
CA TYR A 338 13.10 15.28 22.06
C TYR A 338 13.10 14.02 22.94
N PRO A 339 13.72 13.96 24.14
CA PRO A 339 13.80 12.70 24.87
C PRO A 339 12.47 12.34 25.53
N VAL A 340 11.42 13.19 25.45
CA VAL A 340 10.14 12.93 26.12
C VAL A 340 8.90 13.37 25.34
N THR A 341 8.98 14.20 24.28
CA THR A 341 7.81 14.59 23.45
C THR A 341 8.19 15.25 22.11
N SER A 342 7.30 15.23 21.12
CA SER A 342 7.38 16.04 19.91
C SER A 342 7.38 17.53 20.26
N ARG A 343 8.11 18.35 19.50
CA ARG A 343 8.19 19.81 19.68
C ARG A 343 6.88 20.57 19.45
N GLN A 344 5.81 19.88 19.07
CA GLN A 344 4.53 20.46 18.71
C GLN A 344 3.40 19.45 18.88
N VAL A 345 2.18 19.97 18.92
CA VAL A 345 0.94 19.19 18.83
C VAL A 345 0.39 19.33 17.40
N PHE A 346 -0.03 18.24 16.80
CA PHE A 346 -0.60 18.20 15.46
C PHE A 346 -2.12 18.25 15.55
N ARG A 347 -2.72 19.29 14.97
CA ARG A 347 -4.17 19.48 14.85
C ARG A 347 -4.66 18.95 13.50
N TYR A 348 -5.56 17.97 13.54
CA TYR A 348 -6.25 17.50 12.34
C TYR A 348 -7.38 18.44 11.93
N SER A 349 -7.71 18.46 10.64
CA SER A 349 -8.81 19.27 10.13
C SER A 349 -10.15 18.87 10.77
N LYS A 350 -10.82 19.83 11.42
CA LYS A 350 -12.14 19.64 12.02
C LYS A 350 -13.17 19.28 10.94
N ARG A 351 -13.99 18.28 11.22
CA ARG A 351 -15.09 17.89 10.33
C ARG A 351 -16.29 18.81 10.59
N PRO A 352 -16.98 19.32 9.56
CA PRO A 352 -18.10 20.26 9.76
C PRO A 352 -19.23 19.70 10.63
N TRP A 353 -19.44 18.39 10.61
CA TRP A 353 -20.49 17.68 11.34
C TRP A 353 -20.04 17.15 12.72
N ARG A 354 -18.79 17.43 13.14
CA ARG A 354 -18.20 16.94 14.40
C ARG A 354 -17.83 18.12 15.29
N SER A 355 -18.36 18.14 16.50
CA SER A 355 -18.00 19.14 17.53
C SER A 355 -16.54 18.99 17.98
N LEU A 356 -16.05 17.76 18.06
CA LEU A 356 -14.69 17.43 18.49
C LEU A 356 -13.64 17.61 17.40
N THR A 357 -12.46 18.07 17.80
CA THR A 357 -11.25 18.20 16.97
C THR A 357 -10.19 17.23 17.49
N LYS A 358 -9.54 16.50 16.56
CA LYS A 358 -8.47 15.54 16.87
C LYS A 358 -7.13 16.25 16.93
N PHE A 359 -6.40 16.02 18.01
CA PHE A 359 -5.04 16.46 18.23
C PHE A 359 -4.15 15.25 18.47
N THR A 360 -2.88 15.34 18.09
CA THR A 360 -1.91 14.30 18.39
C THR A 360 -0.53 14.84 18.69
N TYR A 361 0.21 14.19 19.57
CA TYR A 361 1.64 14.43 19.77
C TYR A 361 2.37 13.10 20.01
N PHE A 362 3.69 13.08 19.88
CA PHE A 362 4.48 11.86 19.91
C PHE A 362 5.52 11.90 21.02
N TYR A 363 6.02 10.76 21.49
CA TYR A 363 7.14 10.68 22.44
C TYR A 363 7.90 9.36 22.34
N THR A 364 9.14 9.34 22.82
CA THR A 364 10.02 8.18 22.76
C THR A 364 9.77 7.21 23.92
N VAL A 365 10.03 5.92 23.71
CA VAL A 365 9.81 4.87 24.74
C VAL A 365 10.97 4.80 25.74
N GLN A 366 12.19 5.18 25.33
CA GLN A 366 13.43 4.94 26.08
C GLN A 366 13.89 6.10 27.00
N GLY A 367 13.11 7.17 27.16
CA GLY A 367 13.39 8.25 28.12
C GLY A 367 12.91 8.02 29.55
N CYS A 368 12.19 6.93 29.80
CA CYS A 368 11.18 6.92 30.88
C CYS A 368 11.05 5.60 31.64
N GLY A 369 12.11 4.80 31.83
CA GLY A 369 12.10 3.65 32.76
C GLY A 369 10.89 2.69 32.66
N GLY A 370 10.25 2.59 31.48
CA GLY A 370 8.99 1.88 31.28
C GLY A 370 7.73 2.45 31.94
N ARG A 371 7.73 3.66 32.54
CA ARG A 371 6.60 4.21 33.31
C ARG A 371 6.30 5.71 33.22
N ASP A 372 7.16 6.57 32.70
CA ASP A 372 6.84 8.02 32.70
C ASP A 372 5.96 8.38 31.49
N VAL A 373 4.65 8.24 31.68
CA VAL A 373 3.65 8.90 30.83
C VAL A 373 3.86 10.41 30.94
N PRO A 374 3.92 11.17 29.83
CA PRO A 374 4.09 12.61 29.89
C PRO A 374 3.03 13.26 30.81
N ALA A 375 3.46 14.18 31.68
CA ALA A 375 2.54 14.95 32.51
C ALA A 375 1.76 15.93 31.62
N GLU A 376 0.46 15.71 31.48
CA GLU A 376 -0.44 16.47 30.64
C GLU A 376 -1.20 17.51 31.49
N VAL A 377 -1.13 18.80 31.11
CA VAL A 377 -2.01 19.84 31.65
C VAL A 377 -2.63 20.61 30.48
N PHE A 378 -3.95 20.64 30.42
CA PHE A 378 -4.72 21.35 29.40
C PHE A 378 -5.62 22.36 30.09
N ALA A 379 -5.54 23.64 29.75
CA ALA A 379 -6.29 24.67 30.47
C ALA A 379 -6.94 25.68 29.55
N HIS A 380 -8.22 25.99 29.74
CA HIS A 380 -8.96 27.03 29.02
C HIS A 380 -9.45 28.09 30.02
N GLY A 381 -9.06 29.36 29.83
CA GLY A 381 -9.44 30.44 30.76
C GLY A 381 -8.93 30.26 32.20
N GLY A 382 -7.82 29.54 32.39
CA GLY A 382 -7.24 29.24 33.70
C GLY A 382 -7.88 28.05 34.44
N GLN A 383 -8.86 27.38 33.83
CA GLN A 383 -9.42 26.13 34.35
C GLN A 383 -8.93 24.94 33.55
N GLU A 384 -8.58 23.85 34.24
CA GLU A 384 -8.17 22.60 33.61
C GLU A 384 -9.33 21.96 32.84
N VAL A 385 -9.06 21.47 31.63
CA VAL A 385 -10.04 20.87 30.72
C VAL A 385 -9.61 19.44 30.40
N ALA A 386 -10.46 18.47 30.72
CA ALA A 386 -10.21 17.09 30.31
C ALA A 386 -10.49 16.90 28.81
N ALA A 387 -9.71 16.03 28.17
CA ALA A 387 -10.03 15.55 26.83
C ALA A 387 -11.35 14.77 26.86
N ALA A 388 -12.19 14.95 25.85
CA ALA A 388 -13.43 14.19 25.71
C ALA A 388 -13.16 12.71 25.39
N GLU A 389 -12.05 12.43 24.73
CA GLU A 389 -11.53 11.10 24.44
C GLU A 389 -10.02 11.19 24.32
N ALA A 390 -9.33 10.15 24.76
CA ALA A 390 -7.89 10.11 24.84
C ALA A 390 -7.40 8.68 24.58
N LYS A 391 -6.36 8.51 23.75
CA LYS A 391 -5.77 7.20 23.46
C LYS A 391 -4.25 7.25 23.32
N TRP A 392 -3.56 6.20 23.74
CA TRP A 392 -2.16 5.91 23.42
C TRP A 392 -2.05 4.91 22.28
N VAL A 393 -1.22 5.21 21.29
CA VAL A 393 -0.96 4.36 20.12
C VAL A 393 0.51 4.00 20.06
N SER A 394 0.82 2.72 19.88
CA SER A 394 2.18 2.21 19.78
C SER A 394 2.63 2.13 18.32
N HIS A 395 3.71 2.86 17.99
CA HIS A 395 4.33 2.81 16.67
C HIS A 395 5.58 1.94 16.71
N THR A 396 5.55 0.86 15.93
CA THR A 396 6.63 -0.13 15.88
C THR A 396 7.39 -0.10 14.56
N PHE A 397 8.63 -0.55 14.59
CA PHE A 397 9.43 -0.84 13.40
C PHE A 397 9.93 -2.28 13.51
N PHE A 398 9.44 -3.15 12.62
CA PHE A 398 9.65 -4.61 12.65
C PHE A 398 9.39 -5.24 14.04
N GLY A 399 8.31 -4.81 14.69
CA GLY A 399 7.87 -5.34 15.98
C GLY A 399 8.42 -4.60 17.20
N ARG A 400 9.51 -3.85 17.07
CA ARG A 400 10.06 -3.04 18.18
C ARG A 400 9.33 -1.71 18.30
N GLU A 401 8.78 -1.41 19.47
CA GLU A 401 8.18 -0.10 19.75
C GLU A 401 9.27 0.98 19.83
N LEU A 402 9.18 2.00 18.97
CA LEU A 402 10.16 3.09 18.93
C LEU A 402 9.55 4.42 19.43
N VAL A 403 8.27 4.66 19.12
CA VAL A 403 7.56 5.89 19.48
C VAL A 403 6.13 5.54 19.89
N ARG A 404 5.61 6.33 20.81
CA ARG A 404 4.18 6.34 21.14
C ARG A 404 3.54 7.65 20.68
N GLU A 405 2.30 7.54 20.26
CA GLU A 405 1.46 8.65 19.85
C GLU A 405 0.33 8.84 20.87
N ARG A 406 0.08 10.09 21.23
CA ARG A 406 -1.00 10.51 22.11
C ARG A 406 -2.10 11.16 21.29
N ILE A 407 -3.23 10.48 21.13
CA ILE A 407 -4.40 11.03 20.44
C ILE A 407 -5.36 11.64 21.47
N LEU A 408 -5.78 12.88 21.24
CA LEU A 408 -6.66 13.65 22.10
C LEU A 408 -7.83 14.24 21.30
N TRP A 409 -9.02 14.25 21.89
CA TRP A 409 -10.19 14.92 21.31
C TRP A 409 -10.72 16.01 22.24
N PHE A 410 -10.89 17.22 21.69
CA PHE A 410 -11.47 18.36 22.42
C PHE A 410 -12.56 19.04 21.62
N GLU A 411 -13.58 19.58 22.30
CA GLU A 411 -14.57 20.46 21.66
C GLU A 411 -13.98 21.83 21.31
N ILE A 412 -13.18 22.37 22.24
CA ILE A 412 -12.48 23.64 22.16
C ILE A 412 -10.99 23.36 22.39
N GLU A 413 -10.15 23.87 21.49
CA GLU A 413 -8.69 23.73 21.59
C GLU A 413 -8.15 24.37 22.88
N PRO A 414 -7.53 23.59 23.79
CA PRO A 414 -6.85 24.14 24.94
C PRO A 414 -5.39 24.50 24.60
N PRO A 415 -4.78 25.44 25.33
CA PRO A 415 -3.34 25.44 25.56
C PRO A 415 -2.83 24.06 25.99
N PHE A 416 -1.79 23.56 25.32
CA PHE A 416 -1.16 22.28 25.64
C PHE A 416 0.10 22.50 26.47
N PHE A 417 0.14 21.95 27.68
CA PHE A 417 1.34 21.89 28.50
C PHE A 417 1.72 20.43 28.72
N ILE A 418 2.82 20.00 28.12
CA ILE A 418 3.31 18.63 28.26
C ILE A 418 4.65 18.67 28.98
N ASN A 419 4.75 17.96 30.11
CA ASN A 419 5.89 18.03 31.03
C ASN A 419 6.26 19.48 31.42
N GLY A 420 5.24 20.33 31.59
CA GLY A 420 5.41 21.75 31.91
C GLY A 420 5.87 22.64 30.75
N GLN A 421 6.12 22.07 29.56
CA GLN A 421 6.44 22.84 28.35
C GLN A 421 5.17 23.19 27.57
N SER A 422 5.01 24.46 27.23
CA SER A 422 3.92 24.91 26.36
C SER A 422 4.21 24.50 24.92
N LEU A 423 3.29 23.77 24.30
CA LEU A 423 3.38 23.32 22.91
C LEU A 423 2.25 23.95 22.09
N ASP A 424 2.60 24.52 20.94
CA ASP A 424 1.63 25.06 20.00
C ASP A 424 0.99 23.94 19.16
N ALA A 425 -0.32 24.04 18.97
CA ALA A 425 -1.05 23.16 18.06
C ALA A 425 -0.95 23.68 16.61
N GLN A 426 -0.28 22.91 15.75
CA GLN A 426 -0.06 23.23 14.35
C GLN A 426 -0.97 22.38 13.45
N PRO A 427 -1.56 22.94 12.38
CA PRO A 427 -2.29 22.13 11.40
C PRO A 427 -1.38 21.05 10.81
N TYR A 428 -1.83 19.80 10.83
CA TYR A 428 -1.16 18.76 10.06
C TYR A 428 -1.47 18.94 8.57
N SER A 429 -0.49 19.41 7.81
CA SER A 429 -0.61 19.73 6.38
C SER A 429 -0.25 18.57 5.43
N GLY A 430 0.05 17.38 5.98
CA GLY A 430 0.50 16.22 5.21
C GLY A 430 2.03 16.15 5.08
N ALA A 431 2.52 15.43 4.07
CA ALA A 431 3.94 15.36 3.77
C ALA A 431 4.44 16.72 3.22
N PRO A 432 5.66 17.16 3.59
CA PRO A 432 6.28 18.34 2.99
C PRO A 432 6.31 18.23 1.47
N SER A 433 6.09 19.34 0.78
CA SER A 433 6.31 19.40 -0.67
C SER A 433 7.81 19.40 -0.96
N LEU A 434 8.20 18.84 -2.10
CA LEU A 434 9.57 18.98 -2.61
C LEU A 434 10.00 20.45 -2.57
N PRO A 435 11.23 20.76 -2.13
CA PRO A 435 11.77 22.10 -2.21
C PRO A 435 11.63 22.63 -3.63
N ARG A 436 11.11 23.85 -3.79
CA ARG A 436 11.12 24.51 -5.10
C ARG A 436 12.57 24.81 -5.43
N THR A 437 13.12 24.18 -6.46
CA THR A 437 14.41 24.58 -7.02
C THR A 437 14.37 26.08 -7.33
N VAL A 438 15.34 26.82 -6.79
CA VAL A 438 15.40 28.28 -6.87
C VAL A 438 15.53 28.69 -8.33
N GLN A 439 14.47 29.29 -8.91
CA GLN A 439 14.60 30.04 -10.16
C GLN A 439 15.39 31.33 -9.84
N GLY A 440 16.65 31.39 -10.24
CA GLY A 440 17.47 32.60 -10.06
C GLY A 440 18.96 32.38 -9.82
N VAL A 441 19.42 31.17 -9.54
CA VAL A 441 20.85 30.84 -9.71
C VAL A 441 21.02 30.51 -11.19
N ALA A 442 22.08 31.01 -11.84
CA ALA A 442 22.36 30.76 -13.25
C ALA A 442 22.56 29.26 -13.52
N SER A 443 21.48 28.48 -13.63
CA SER A 443 21.50 27.16 -14.23
C SER A 443 21.60 27.42 -15.72
N GLU A 444 22.79 27.31 -16.28
CA GLU A 444 22.94 27.30 -17.73
C GLU A 444 22.18 26.09 -18.27
N GLN A 445 20.97 26.34 -18.78
CA GLN A 445 20.21 25.32 -19.48
C GLN A 445 21.04 24.86 -20.67
N VAL A 446 21.33 23.56 -20.70
CA VAL A 446 22.00 22.96 -21.86
C VAL A 446 20.92 22.74 -22.90
N GLN A 447 20.85 23.62 -23.91
CA GLN A 447 19.94 23.44 -25.04
C GLN A 447 20.33 22.18 -25.81
N SER A 448 19.50 21.13 -25.74
CA SER A 448 19.61 19.98 -26.62
C SER A 448 19.03 20.35 -28.00
N GLY A 449 19.85 20.20 -29.05
CA GLY A 449 19.45 20.42 -30.45
C GLY A 449 18.61 19.29 -31.05
N VAL A 450 18.23 18.29 -30.24
CA VAL A 450 17.50 17.11 -30.69
C VAL A 450 16.01 17.38 -30.55
N ARG A 451 15.38 17.77 -31.67
CA ARG A 451 13.93 17.65 -31.79
C ARG A 451 13.59 16.17 -31.88
N GLU A 452 12.90 15.64 -30.88
CA GLU A 452 12.11 14.42 -31.07
C GLU A 452 11.24 14.59 -32.32
N ALA A 453 11.38 13.69 -33.28
CA ALA A 453 10.34 13.45 -34.28
C ALA A 453 9.07 12.92 -33.56
N PRO A 454 7.87 13.17 -34.10
CA PRO A 454 6.76 13.68 -33.29
C PRO A 454 6.04 12.63 -32.42
N GLY A 455 6.46 12.51 -31.16
CA GLY A 455 5.57 12.12 -30.05
C GLY A 455 4.89 13.34 -29.39
N ALA A 456 5.58 14.49 -29.43
CA ALA A 456 5.10 15.77 -28.92
C ALA A 456 3.91 16.33 -29.73
N GLU A 457 3.79 16.03 -31.02
CA GLU A 457 2.57 16.37 -31.77
C GLU A 457 1.39 15.52 -31.33
N VAL A 458 1.54 14.24 -30.96
CA VAL A 458 0.41 13.44 -30.45
C VAL A 458 0.02 13.85 -29.03
N ALA A 459 0.98 14.24 -28.18
CA ALA A 459 0.68 14.76 -26.84
C ALA A 459 0.09 16.18 -26.88
N SER A 460 0.60 17.06 -27.75
CA SER A 460 0.07 18.41 -27.95
C SER A 460 -1.20 18.44 -28.82
N LEU A 461 -1.42 17.47 -29.72
CA LEU A 461 -2.71 17.18 -30.37
C LEU A 461 -3.67 16.55 -29.38
N LYS A 462 -3.27 15.66 -28.47
CA LYS A 462 -4.15 15.18 -27.39
C LYS A 462 -4.52 16.28 -26.41
N LEU A 463 -3.62 17.24 -26.15
CA LEU A 463 -3.90 18.40 -25.31
C LEU A 463 -4.70 19.49 -26.05
N ARG A 464 -4.46 19.70 -27.36
CA ARG A 464 -5.25 20.57 -28.25
C ARG A 464 -6.61 19.96 -28.56
N LEU A 465 -6.73 18.66 -28.76
CA LEU A 465 -7.99 17.93 -28.86
C LEU A 465 -8.69 17.92 -27.51
N LYS A 466 -8.03 17.74 -26.35
CA LYS A 466 -8.71 17.89 -25.04
C LYS A 466 -9.20 19.32 -24.82
N LYS A 467 -8.44 20.36 -25.19
CA LYS A 467 -8.87 21.76 -25.11
C LYS A 467 -9.92 22.14 -26.16
N GLN A 468 -9.87 21.56 -27.37
CA GLN A 468 -10.88 21.73 -28.41
C GLN A 468 -12.14 20.93 -28.12
N LEU A 469 -12.05 19.69 -27.62
CA LEU A 469 -13.15 18.87 -27.09
C LEU A 469 -13.77 19.49 -25.86
N TRP A 470 -13.00 20.16 -24.99
CA TRP A 470 -13.53 20.96 -23.89
C TRP A 470 -14.26 22.21 -24.39
N ARG A 471 -13.72 22.90 -25.42
CA ARG A 471 -14.39 24.04 -26.08
C ARG A 471 -15.60 23.64 -26.93
N VAL A 472 -15.60 22.44 -27.50
CA VAL A 472 -16.70 21.84 -28.27
C VAL A 472 -17.75 21.28 -27.31
N LYS A 473 -17.40 20.62 -26.20
CA LYS A 473 -18.34 20.31 -25.09
C LYS A 473 -18.97 21.59 -24.55
N LYS A 474 -18.19 22.65 -24.34
CA LYS A 474 -18.68 23.95 -23.85
C LYS A 474 -19.48 24.75 -24.90
N ARG A 475 -19.35 24.44 -26.19
CA ARG A 475 -20.16 25.02 -27.28
C ARG A 475 -21.39 24.16 -27.63
N LEU A 476 -21.33 22.84 -27.42
CA LEU A 476 -22.45 21.90 -27.53
C LEU A 476 -23.37 21.97 -26.30
N THR A 477 -22.86 22.39 -25.14
CA THR A 477 -23.69 22.72 -23.95
C THR A 477 -24.16 24.18 -23.92
N ALA A 478 -23.87 24.99 -24.95
CA ALA A 478 -24.28 26.40 -25.04
C ALA A 478 -25.37 26.67 -26.09
N GLY A 479 -26.00 25.62 -26.63
CA GLY A 479 -26.96 25.78 -27.72
C GLY A 479 -27.97 24.65 -27.80
N GLN A 480 -28.67 24.36 -26.70
CA GLN A 480 -30.01 23.77 -26.70
C GLN A 480 -30.59 23.93 -25.29
N VAL A 481 -31.24 25.07 -25.07
CA VAL A 481 -32.20 25.24 -23.98
C VAL A 481 -33.41 24.42 -24.37
N SER A 482 -33.44 23.15 -23.96
CA SER A 482 -34.71 22.47 -23.74
C SER A 482 -35.30 23.04 -22.45
N PRO A 483 -36.63 23.27 -22.38
CA PRO A 483 -37.24 23.83 -21.20
C PRO A 483 -36.90 22.93 -20.01
N ALA A 484 -36.41 23.55 -18.94
CA ALA A 484 -36.23 22.88 -17.67
C ALA A 484 -37.56 22.16 -17.33
N PRO A 485 -37.54 20.87 -16.93
CA PRO A 485 -38.70 20.34 -16.23
C PRO A 485 -38.90 21.27 -15.04
N GLU A 486 -40.14 21.77 -14.90
CA GLU A 486 -40.55 22.70 -13.87
C GLU A 486 -39.88 22.36 -12.55
N ARG A 487 -39.21 23.37 -11.98
CA ARG A 487 -38.76 23.33 -10.60
C ARG A 487 -39.97 23.13 -9.71
N LEU A 488 -40.29 21.89 -9.40
CA LEU A 488 -40.85 21.57 -8.10
C LEU A 488 -39.70 21.73 -7.10
N SER A 489 -39.71 22.89 -6.43
CA SER A 489 -38.87 23.17 -5.27
C SER A 489 -39.22 22.19 -4.14
N LEU A 490 -38.62 21.01 -4.17
CA LEU A 490 -38.46 20.17 -3.00
C LEU A 490 -37.09 20.51 -2.42
N ALA A 491 -37.04 20.98 -1.18
CA ALA A 491 -35.79 21.17 -0.44
C ALA A 491 -34.89 19.94 -0.66
N SER A 492 -33.65 20.14 -1.14
CA SER A 492 -32.82 19.03 -1.60
C SER A 492 -32.59 18.04 -0.44
N LYS A 493 -33.18 16.85 -0.53
CA LYS A 493 -33.01 15.79 0.47
C LYS A 493 -31.51 15.51 0.66
N SER A 494 -31.08 15.33 1.92
CA SER A 494 -29.73 14.83 2.23
C SER A 494 -29.53 13.47 1.56
N ILE A 495 -28.35 13.23 0.98
CA ILE A 495 -28.05 12.00 0.24
C ILE A 495 -27.18 11.09 1.11
N TRP A 496 -27.61 9.84 1.29
CA TRP A 496 -26.83 8.74 1.86
C TRP A 496 -26.49 7.76 0.75
N PHE A 497 -25.20 7.48 0.58
CA PHE A 497 -24.66 6.62 -0.47
C PHE A 497 -24.20 5.30 0.14
N TYR A 498 -24.66 4.18 -0.42
CA TYR A 498 -24.43 2.84 0.10
C TYR A 498 -23.68 2.01 -0.92
N ALA A 499 -22.72 1.20 -0.47
CA ALA A 499 -22.07 0.22 -1.32
C ALA A 499 -21.56 -0.97 -0.50
N ASP A 500 -21.84 -2.18 -0.96
CA ASP A 500 -21.19 -3.38 -0.43
C ASP A 500 -19.89 -3.65 -1.19
N ARG A 501 -20.01 -4.14 -2.43
CA ARG A 501 -18.96 -4.22 -3.44
C ARG A 501 -19.49 -3.64 -4.74
N SER A 502 -18.59 -3.26 -5.65
CA SER A 502 -19.00 -2.70 -6.94
C SER A 502 -19.77 -3.70 -7.82
N HIS A 503 -19.52 -5.00 -7.67
CA HIS A 503 -20.06 -6.05 -8.54
C HIS A 503 -21.07 -6.98 -7.86
N ARG A 504 -21.24 -6.88 -6.53
CA ARG A 504 -22.11 -7.75 -5.71
C ARG A 504 -22.71 -6.98 -4.55
N ALA A 505 -23.97 -7.26 -4.25
CA ALA A 505 -24.65 -6.75 -3.07
C ALA A 505 -24.83 -7.86 -2.01
N GLY A 506 -25.72 -7.67 -1.04
CA GLY A 506 -26.04 -8.67 -0.02
C GLY A 506 -25.21 -8.60 1.28
N ASP A 507 -24.53 -7.49 1.55
CA ASP A 507 -23.74 -7.28 2.77
C ASP A 507 -24.35 -6.17 3.65
N ASN A 508 -23.57 -5.61 4.58
CA ASN A 508 -24.04 -4.71 5.62
C ASN A 508 -24.67 -3.41 5.12
N ALA A 509 -24.20 -2.86 4.00
CA ALA A 509 -24.77 -1.65 3.41
C ALA A 509 -26.15 -1.94 2.83
N GLU A 510 -26.37 -3.08 2.16
CA GLU A 510 -27.70 -3.48 1.66
C GLU A 510 -28.67 -3.73 2.82
N ALA A 511 -28.23 -4.49 3.85
CA ALA A 511 -29.03 -4.76 5.03
C ALA A 511 -29.44 -3.47 5.78
N PHE A 512 -28.52 -2.51 5.88
CA PHE A 512 -28.79 -1.22 6.52
C PHE A 512 -29.61 -0.28 5.63
N TYR A 513 -29.44 -0.30 4.30
CA TYR A 513 -30.26 0.47 3.36
C TYR A 513 -31.75 0.17 3.55
N ARG A 514 -32.12 -1.12 3.62
CA ARG A 514 -33.53 -1.54 3.79
C ARG A 514 -34.16 -0.98 5.06
N HIS A 515 -33.41 -0.98 6.17
CA HIS A 515 -33.88 -0.43 7.43
C HIS A 515 -33.94 1.09 7.41
N ALA A 516 -32.84 1.74 7.01
CA ALA A 516 -32.71 3.19 7.08
C ALA A 516 -33.67 3.93 6.14
N SER A 517 -33.91 3.40 4.93
CA SER A 517 -34.81 4.02 3.94
C SER A 517 -36.27 4.09 4.41
N GLN A 518 -36.71 3.11 5.21
CA GLN A 518 -38.04 3.11 5.81
C GLN A 518 -38.14 4.09 6.99
N GLN A 519 -37.07 4.21 7.78
CA GLN A 519 -37.04 5.06 8.98
C GLN A 519 -36.75 6.54 8.67
N LEU A 520 -36.09 6.85 7.55
CA LEU A 520 -35.68 8.19 7.15
C LEU A 520 -36.16 8.56 5.73
N PRO A 521 -37.48 8.64 5.46
CA PRO A 521 -38.01 8.94 4.12
C PRO A 521 -37.64 10.34 3.58
N ALA A 522 -37.19 11.24 4.47
CA ALA A 522 -36.68 12.57 4.12
C ALA A 522 -35.24 12.56 3.57
N VAL A 523 -34.51 11.46 3.72
CA VAL A 523 -33.18 11.23 3.14
C VAL A 523 -33.35 10.54 1.79
N ARG A 524 -32.53 10.90 0.81
CA ARG A 524 -32.41 10.13 -0.43
C ARG A 524 -31.33 9.07 -0.20
N HIS A 525 -31.73 7.81 -0.25
CA HIS A 525 -30.83 6.68 -0.14
C HIS A 525 -30.47 6.21 -1.54
N VAL A 526 -29.18 6.10 -1.87
CA VAL A 526 -28.69 5.66 -3.18
C VAL A 526 -27.77 4.47 -2.99
N PHE A 527 -27.94 3.42 -3.78
CA PHE A 527 -27.15 2.20 -3.70
C PHE A 527 -26.29 2.00 -4.95
N PHE A 528 -24.98 1.90 -4.76
CA PHE A 528 -23.99 1.79 -5.84
C PHE A 528 -23.73 0.34 -6.23
N LEU A 529 -23.91 0.04 -7.52
CA LEU A 529 -23.74 -1.31 -8.06
C LEU A 529 -23.41 -1.25 -9.56
N SER A 530 -22.65 -2.22 -10.08
CA SER A 530 -22.46 -2.41 -11.53
C SER A 530 -23.75 -2.92 -12.18
N ARG A 531 -24.04 -2.47 -13.40
CA ARG A 531 -25.22 -2.94 -14.17
C ARG A 531 -25.13 -4.41 -14.53
N GLU A 532 -23.92 -4.95 -14.58
CA GLU A 532 -23.60 -6.34 -14.87
C GLU A 532 -23.72 -7.23 -13.62
N SER A 533 -23.98 -6.65 -12.45
CA SER A 533 -24.19 -7.42 -11.22
C SER A 533 -25.43 -8.29 -11.31
N PRO A 534 -25.37 -9.57 -10.88
CA PRO A 534 -26.56 -10.43 -10.82
C PRO A 534 -27.62 -9.92 -9.83
N ASP A 535 -27.24 -9.03 -8.91
CA ASP A 535 -28.14 -8.46 -7.91
C ASP A 535 -28.95 -7.25 -8.42
N TRP A 536 -28.60 -6.69 -9.59
CA TRP A 536 -29.21 -5.44 -10.09
C TRP A 536 -30.73 -5.57 -10.23
N SER A 537 -31.20 -6.56 -11.00
CA SER A 537 -32.64 -6.73 -11.29
C SER A 537 -33.46 -7.00 -10.03
N ARG A 538 -32.89 -7.75 -9.07
CA ARG A 538 -33.53 -8.04 -7.78
C ARG A 538 -33.72 -6.76 -6.98
N LEU A 539 -32.66 -5.96 -6.82
CA LEU A 539 -32.71 -4.73 -6.04
C LEU A 539 -33.57 -3.65 -6.70
N GLU A 540 -33.56 -3.55 -8.03
CA GLU A 540 -34.44 -2.66 -8.78
C GLU A 540 -35.91 -3.02 -8.55
N ALA A 541 -36.26 -4.31 -8.59
CA ALA A 541 -37.61 -4.79 -8.30
C ALA A 541 -38.03 -4.57 -6.83
N GLU A 542 -37.07 -4.59 -5.90
CA GLU A 542 -37.28 -4.23 -4.48
C GLU A 542 -37.41 -2.71 -4.26
N GLY A 543 -37.23 -1.88 -5.30
CA GLY A 543 -37.39 -0.42 -5.24
C GLY A 543 -36.15 0.33 -4.74
N PHE A 544 -34.95 -0.24 -4.88
CA PHE A 544 -33.70 0.46 -4.56
C PHE A 544 -33.44 1.59 -5.59
N ASP A 545 -32.97 2.75 -5.12
CA ASP A 545 -32.43 3.82 -5.99
C ASP A 545 -31.00 3.43 -6.38
N LEU A 546 -30.86 2.65 -7.45
CA LEU A 546 -29.58 2.12 -7.93
C LEU A 546 -28.82 3.16 -8.77
N VAL A 547 -27.51 3.27 -8.51
CA VAL A 547 -26.60 4.03 -9.36
C VAL A 547 -25.50 3.14 -9.93
N ALA A 548 -25.33 3.20 -11.25
CA ALA A 548 -24.40 2.36 -11.99
C ALA A 548 -22.93 2.72 -11.69
N ALA A 549 -22.13 1.72 -11.32
CA ALA A 549 -20.69 1.87 -11.12
C ALA A 549 -19.99 2.40 -12.38
N GLY A 550 -19.02 3.29 -12.20
CA GLY A 550 -18.26 3.92 -13.31
C GLY A 550 -19.04 4.96 -14.12
N SER A 551 -20.29 5.27 -13.74
CA SER A 551 -21.08 6.31 -14.41
C SER A 551 -20.74 7.71 -13.87
N SER A 552 -20.85 8.73 -14.72
CA SER A 552 -20.70 10.14 -14.26
C SER A 552 -21.73 10.54 -13.20
N GLU A 553 -22.88 9.87 -13.16
CA GLU A 553 -23.88 10.07 -12.11
C GLU A 553 -23.41 9.51 -10.77
N SER A 554 -22.77 8.34 -10.75
CA SER A 554 -22.19 7.77 -9.53
C SER A 554 -21.13 8.68 -8.92
N GLU A 555 -20.23 9.25 -9.72
CA GLU A 555 -19.22 10.21 -9.26
C GLU A 555 -19.85 11.48 -8.69
N ARG A 556 -20.89 11.99 -9.35
CA ARG A 556 -21.64 13.18 -8.90
C ARG A 556 -22.34 12.91 -7.57
N LEU A 557 -23.13 11.84 -7.48
CA LEU A 557 -23.87 11.46 -6.28
C LEU A 557 -22.92 11.13 -5.13
N PHE A 558 -21.83 10.41 -5.39
CA PHE A 558 -20.77 10.19 -4.41
C PHE A 558 -20.21 11.52 -3.89
N GLY A 559 -19.92 12.48 -4.77
CA GLY A 559 -19.38 13.78 -4.38
C GLY A 559 -20.36 14.74 -3.70
N GLU A 560 -21.67 14.53 -3.83
CA GLU A 560 -22.77 15.27 -3.20
C GLU A 560 -23.24 14.62 -1.88
N ALA A 561 -23.01 13.31 -1.71
CA ALA A 561 -23.45 12.56 -0.54
C ALA A 561 -22.88 13.11 0.77
N HIS A 562 -23.75 13.22 1.78
CA HIS A 562 -23.36 13.66 3.11
C HIS A 562 -22.85 12.50 3.96
N THR A 563 -23.33 11.28 3.70
CA THR A 563 -22.91 10.06 4.40
C THR A 563 -22.62 8.97 3.37
N LEU A 564 -21.47 8.32 3.51
CA LEU A 564 -21.01 7.20 2.70
C LEU A 564 -20.99 5.96 3.60
N LEU A 565 -21.74 4.91 3.26
CA LEU A 565 -21.86 3.69 4.04
C LEU A 565 -21.32 2.53 3.24
N LEU A 566 -20.13 2.06 3.61
CA LEU A 566 -19.32 1.17 2.78
C LEU A 566 -18.97 -0.10 3.54
N SER A 567 -19.29 -1.27 2.99
CA SER A 567 -18.96 -2.57 3.60
C SER A 567 -17.55 -3.03 3.24
N ASP A 568 -17.10 -2.77 2.02
CA ASP A 568 -15.77 -3.15 1.52
C ASP A 568 -15.04 -1.97 0.88
N ILE A 569 -14.20 -1.30 1.66
CA ILE A 569 -13.38 -0.17 1.18
C ILE A 569 -12.12 -0.62 0.40
N SER A 570 -11.92 -1.93 0.20
CA SER A 570 -10.87 -2.49 -0.66
C SER A 570 -11.37 -2.84 -2.06
N ASP A 571 -12.68 -2.94 -2.28
CA ASP A 571 -13.26 -3.16 -3.59
C ASP A 571 -12.74 -2.11 -4.59
N SER A 572 -12.32 -2.54 -5.78
CA SER A 572 -11.64 -1.67 -6.75
C SER A 572 -12.51 -0.52 -7.24
N GLY A 573 -13.82 -0.75 -7.43
CA GLY A 573 -14.77 0.27 -7.84
C GLY A 573 -15.03 1.29 -6.74
N ILE A 574 -15.10 0.86 -5.47
CA ILE A 574 -15.26 1.75 -4.32
C ILE A 574 -13.96 2.52 -4.03
N SER A 575 -12.83 1.83 -3.99
CA SER A 575 -11.50 2.38 -3.69
C SER A 575 -11.11 3.52 -4.64
N ALA A 576 -11.49 3.43 -5.92
CA ALA A 576 -11.30 4.50 -6.89
C ALA A 576 -11.98 5.83 -6.48
N LEU A 577 -13.18 5.75 -5.88
CA LEU A 577 -13.95 6.91 -5.42
C LEU A 577 -13.38 7.52 -4.12
N LEU A 578 -12.72 6.70 -3.29
CA LEU A 578 -12.22 7.13 -1.97
C LEU A 578 -11.15 8.22 -2.04
N THR A 579 -10.46 8.35 -3.18
CA THR A 579 -9.51 9.44 -3.42
C THR A 579 -10.16 10.82 -3.43
N GLY A 580 -11.48 10.90 -3.68
CA GLY A 580 -12.26 12.13 -3.80
C GLY A 580 -13.09 12.50 -2.57
N VAL A 581 -12.92 11.83 -1.42
CA VAL A 581 -13.76 12.07 -0.23
C VAL A 581 -13.50 13.46 0.35
N LYS A 582 -14.54 14.29 0.38
CA LYS A 582 -14.48 15.71 0.80
C LYS A 582 -14.72 15.88 2.30
N ALA A 583 -14.24 16.98 2.88
CA ALA A 583 -14.31 17.23 4.32
C ALA A 583 -15.73 17.24 4.90
N HIS A 584 -16.74 17.65 4.12
CA HIS A 584 -18.15 17.69 4.56
C HIS A 584 -18.83 16.33 4.60
N GLN A 585 -18.26 15.32 3.97
CA GLN A 585 -18.82 13.97 3.93
C GLN A 585 -18.49 13.23 5.22
N ARG A 586 -19.32 12.26 5.60
CA ARG A 586 -19.06 11.33 6.70
C ARG A 586 -18.86 9.93 6.13
N LEU A 587 -17.63 9.41 6.18
CA LEU A 587 -17.33 8.04 5.75
C LEU A 587 -17.56 7.06 6.89
N VAL A 588 -18.56 6.20 6.72
CA VAL A 588 -18.96 5.15 7.65
C VAL A 588 -18.54 3.79 7.08
N PHE A 589 -17.59 3.15 7.73
CA PHE A 589 -17.16 1.80 7.41
C PHE A 589 -18.03 0.80 8.18
N VAL A 590 -18.98 0.17 7.49
CA VAL A 590 -19.93 -0.78 8.07
C VAL A 590 -19.40 -2.22 8.09
N GLN A 591 -18.15 -2.42 7.65
CA GLN A 591 -17.43 -3.70 7.58
C GLN A 591 -18.13 -4.77 6.72
N HIS A 592 -17.44 -5.88 6.47
CA HIS A 592 -17.94 -7.07 5.75
C HIS A 592 -17.71 -8.37 6.54
N GLY A 593 -17.41 -8.26 7.84
CA GLY A 593 -17.16 -9.37 8.75
C GLY A 593 -16.62 -8.89 10.09
N ILE A 594 -16.57 -9.80 11.07
CA ILE A 594 -15.96 -9.56 12.39
C ILE A 594 -14.43 -9.51 12.21
N LEU A 595 -13.79 -8.47 12.72
CA LEU A 595 -12.34 -8.32 12.64
C LEU A 595 -11.65 -9.21 13.68
N ARG A 596 -10.86 -10.20 13.22
CA ARG A 596 -10.07 -11.09 14.11
C ARG A 596 -8.56 -11.02 13.91
N ARG A 597 -8.10 -10.35 12.87
CA ARG A 597 -6.67 -10.22 12.58
C ARG A 597 -6.24 -8.77 12.78
N ASP A 598 -4.94 -8.59 12.88
CA ASP A 598 -4.40 -7.25 12.97
C ASP A 598 -4.33 -6.59 11.58
N HIS A 599 -5.08 -5.51 11.42
CA HIS A 599 -5.30 -4.77 10.19
C HIS A 599 -4.90 -3.30 10.31
N TRP A 600 -4.14 -2.88 11.34
CA TRP A 600 -3.78 -1.47 11.50
C TRP A 600 -3.03 -0.91 10.28
N ARG A 601 -2.20 -1.72 9.61
CA ARG A 601 -1.48 -1.35 8.39
C ARG A 601 -2.41 -0.98 7.24
N TRP A 602 -3.59 -1.60 7.20
CA TRP A 602 -4.61 -1.37 6.19
C TRP A 602 -5.60 -0.26 6.60
N LEU A 603 -5.93 -0.14 7.89
CA LEU A 603 -6.91 0.81 8.43
C LEU A 603 -6.32 2.22 8.66
N ASN A 604 -5.14 2.34 9.27
CA ASN A 604 -4.56 3.63 9.65
C ASN A 604 -4.38 4.61 8.47
N PRO A 605 -3.99 4.18 7.25
CA PRO A 605 -3.87 5.11 6.12
C PRO A 605 -5.21 5.64 5.60
N ARG A 606 -6.34 5.07 6.03
CA ARG A 606 -7.66 5.36 5.48
C ARG A 606 -8.39 6.38 6.34
N ARG A 607 -9.08 7.32 5.67
CA ARG A 607 -10.03 8.17 6.35
C ARG A 607 -11.26 7.35 6.74
N ILE A 608 -11.51 7.21 8.03
CA ILE A 608 -12.71 6.57 8.57
C ILE A 608 -13.30 7.52 9.62
N ASP A 609 -14.51 8.00 9.36
CA ASP A 609 -15.19 8.93 10.27
C ASP A 609 -16.09 8.17 11.28
N LEU A 610 -16.55 6.97 10.93
CA LEU A 610 -17.19 6.03 11.86
C LEU A 610 -16.91 4.60 11.39
N MET A 611 -16.53 3.72 12.30
CA MET A 611 -16.41 2.27 12.07
C MET A 611 -17.33 1.56 13.05
N ILE A 612 -18.07 0.57 12.58
CA ILE A 612 -18.85 -0.29 13.47
C ILE A 612 -18.05 -1.54 13.83
N THR A 613 -18.23 -2.07 15.02
CA THR A 613 -17.70 -3.37 15.47
C THR A 613 -18.82 -4.23 16.02
N THR A 614 -18.53 -5.51 16.22
CA THR A 614 -19.48 -6.52 16.69
C THR A 614 -19.16 -6.96 18.11
N LEU A 615 -17.92 -7.38 18.34
CA LEU A 615 -17.51 -7.97 19.61
C LEU A 615 -16.84 -6.92 20.52
N PRO A 616 -16.95 -7.05 21.87
CA PRO A 616 -16.21 -6.20 22.79
C PRO A 616 -14.70 -6.28 22.58
N GLU A 617 -14.16 -7.48 22.38
CA GLU A 617 -12.72 -7.71 22.19
C GLU A 617 -12.22 -7.11 20.87
N GLU A 618 -13.04 -7.18 19.82
CA GLU A 618 -12.80 -6.51 18.54
C GLU A 618 -12.72 -4.99 18.73
N THR A 619 -13.65 -4.44 19.53
CA THR A 619 -13.71 -3.00 19.81
C THR A 619 -12.48 -2.57 20.60
N GLU A 620 -12.15 -3.30 21.66
CA GLU A 620 -10.98 -3.03 22.52
C GLU A 620 -9.68 -3.14 21.73
N ALA A 621 -9.54 -4.11 20.83
CA ALA A 621 -8.35 -4.22 19.98
C ALA A 621 -8.13 -2.96 19.10
N LEU A 622 -9.20 -2.27 18.69
CA LEU A 622 -9.14 -1.07 17.87
C LEU A 622 -8.93 0.21 18.66
N ILE A 623 -9.51 0.34 19.86
CA ILE A 623 -9.51 1.62 20.62
C ILE A 623 -8.63 1.59 21.88
N GLY A 624 -8.22 0.40 22.33
CA GLY A 624 -7.46 0.21 23.55
C GLY A 624 -6.07 0.87 23.50
N ASP A 625 -5.61 1.31 24.67
CA ASP A 625 -4.30 1.92 24.84
C ASP A 625 -3.17 0.94 24.50
N GLY A 626 -2.16 1.44 23.78
CA GLY A 626 -1.03 0.64 23.32
C GLY A 626 -1.31 -0.21 22.07
N SER A 627 -2.55 -0.19 21.55
CA SER A 627 -2.82 -0.76 20.23
C SER A 627 -2.13 0.05 19.13
N GLN A 628 -1.90 -0.59 17.98
CA GLN A 628 -1.27 0.07 16.82
C GLN A 628 -2.27 0.86 15.95
N TYR A 629 -3.57 0.80 16.29
CA TYR A 629 -4.62 1.50 15.56
C TYR A 629 -4.70 2.97 15.96
N THR A 630 -4.92 3.85 15.00
CA THR A 630 -5.10 5.30 15.23
C THR A 630 -6.55 5.71 15.49
N LEU A 631 -7.47 4.73 15.53
CA LEU A 631 -8.89 4.90 15.82
C LEU A 631 -9.12 5.00 17.34
N THR A 632 -10.08 5.82 17.77
CA THR A 632 -10.51 5.96 19.18
C THR A 632 -12.00 5.68 19.35
N GLY A 633 -12.52 5.75 20.59
CA GLY A 633 -13.96 5.59 20.88
C GLY A 633 -14.85 6.67 20.23
N VAL A 634 -14.28 7.76 19.73
CA VAL A 634 -15.01 8.77 18.92
C VAL A 634 -15.30 8.27 17.50
N GLU A 635 -14.47 7.37 17.00
CA GLU A 635 -14.51 6.85 15.63
C GLU A 635 -15.06 5.42 15.56
N VAL A 636 -15.05 4.65 16.66
CA VAL A 636 -15.50 3.26 16.70
C VAL A 636 -16.74 3.10 17.58
N VAL A 637 -17.73 2.35 17.11
CA VAL A 637 -18.94 2.04 17.88
C VAL A 637 -19.33 0.57 17.75
N GLN A 638 -19.56 -0.09 18.88
CA GLN A 638 -20.01 -1.48 18.91
C GLN A 638 -21.53 -1.56 18.65
N THR A 639 -21.92 -1.69 17.38
CA THR A 639 -23.33 -1.86 17.00
C THR A 639 -23.70 -3.30 16.68
N GLY A 640 -22.75 -4.17 16.35
CA GLY A 640 -23.02 -5.36 15.55
C GLY A 640 -23.15 -5.03 14.06
N LEU A 641 -23.05 -6.05 13.20
CA LEU A 641 -23.20 -5.90 11.76
C LEU A 641 -24.69 -5.89 11.36
N PRO A 642 -25.14 -4.92 10.52
CA PRO A 642 -26.52 -4.87 10.05
C PRO A 642 -27.07 -6.18 9.47
N ARG A 643 -26.25 -6.96 8.77
CA ARG A 643 -26.66 -8.25 8.19
C ARG A 643 -26.96 -9.32 9.24
N HIS A 644 -26.37 -9.23 10.44
CA HIS A 644 -26.60 -10.19 11.52
C HIS A 644 -28.02 -10.16 12.04
N ASP A 645 -28.71 -9.02 11.98
CA ASP A 645 -30.13 -8.96 12.35
C ASP A 645 -30.97 -9.88 11.45
N ALA A 646 -30.78 -9.80 10.13
CA ALA A 646 -31.47 -10.66 9.16
C ALA A 646 -31.07 -12.13 9.32
N LEU A 647 -29.80 -12.39 9.63
CA LEU A 647 -29.29 -13.73 9.87
C LEU A 647 -29.90 -14.37 11.13
N LEU A 648 -30.07 -13.60 12.22
CA LEU A 648 -30.76 -14.03 13.44
C LEU A 648 -32.25 -14.28 13.21
N GLU A 649 -32.92 -13.41 12.45
CA GLU A 649 -34.33 -13.59 12.04
C GLU A 649 -34.50 -14.91 11.28
N LEU A 650 -33.63 -15.17 10.30
CA LEU A 650 -33.62 -16.41 9.53
C LEU A 650 -33.34 -17.63 10.43
N ALA A 651 -32.37 -17.53 11.34
CA ALA A 651 -32.06 -18.58 12.30
C ALA A 651 -33.25 -18.89 13.23
N SER A 652 -34.03 -17.89 13.61
CA SER A 652 -35.20 -18.09 14.49
C SER A 652 -36.32 -18.89 13.82
N THR A 653 -36.46 -18.75 12.49
CA THR A 653 -37.54 -19.35 11.69
C THR A 653 -37.15 -20.70 11.07
N GLU A 654 -35.91 -20.85 10.60
CA GLU A 654 -35.42 -22.09 10.03
C GLU A 654 -35.07 -23.12 11.13
N LYS A 655 -35.81 -24.22 11.14
CA LYS A 655 -35.66 -25.31 12.11
C LYS A 655 -34.88 -26.51 11.54
N ARG A 656 -34.77 -26.63 10.22
CA ARG A 656 -34.01 -27.72 9.59
C ARG A 656 -32.52 -27.56 9.90
N ARG A 657 -31.88 -28.67 10.25
CA ARG A 657 -30.43 -28.77 10.42
C ARG A 657 -29.94 -30.05 9.75
N ASP A 658 -29.80 -29.98 8.43
CA ASP A 658 -29.58 -31.14 7.56
C ASP A 658 -28.26 -31.07 6.79
N ARG A 659 -27.39 -30.10 7.10
CA ARG A 659 -26.17 -29.80 6.34
C ARG A 659 -24.93 -29.74 7.21
N ILE A 660 -23.77 -30.03 6.62
CA ILE A 660 -22.47 -29.67 7.17
C ILE A 660 -21.80 -28.75 6.16
N LEU A 661 -21.54 -27.51 6.57
CA LEU A 661 -20.93 -26.50 5.69
C LEU A 661 -19.41 -26.56 5.80
N LEU A 662 -18.73 -26.74 4.68
CA LEU A 662 -17.29 -26.67 4.54
C LEU A 662 -16.92 -25.28 4.02
N ALA A 663 -16.17 -24.51 4.80
CA ALA A 663 -15.87 -23.12 4.50
C ALA A 663 -14.36 -22.81 4.63
N PRO A 664 -13.54 -23.27 3.68
CA PRO A 664 -12.10 -23.02 3.69
C PRO A 664 -11.77 -21.55 3.42
N THR A 665 -10.62 -21.10 3.91
CA THR A 665 -10.08 -19.77 3.60
C THR A 665 -9.49 -19.77 2.19
N TRP A 666 -9.77 -18.71 1.43
CA TRP A 666 -9.13 -18.49 0.15
C TRP A 666 -7.63 -18.25 0.30
N GLN A 667 -6.81 -19.00 -0.45
CA GLN A 667 -5.35 -18.87 -0.45
C GLN A 667 -4.87 -18.21 -1.76
N PRO A 668 -4.26 -17.01 -1.71
CA PRO A 668 -3.89 -16.25 -2.90
C PRO A 668 -3.04 -17.01 -3.93
N HIS A 669 -2.15 -17.90 -3.49
CA HIS A 669 -1.29 -18.69 -4.39
C HIS A 669 -2.09 -19.62 -5.32
N LEU A 670 -3.35 -19.96 -4.98
CA LEU A 670 -4.22 -20.79 -5.82
C LEU A 670 -4.65 -20.08 -7.12
N LEU A 671 -4.45 -18.75 -7.24
CA LEU A 671 -4.61 -18.04 -8.52
C LEU A 671 -3.57 -18.44 -9.56
N ALA A 672 -2.37 -18.85 -9.14
CA ALA A 672 -1.30 -19.30 -10.01
C ALA A 672 -1.19 -20.83 -10.10
N ALA A 673 -1.86 -21.55 -9.19
CA ALA A 673 -1.84 -23.02 -9.16
C ALA A 673 -2.30 -23.66 -10.48
N SER A 674 -1.68 -24.77 -10.83
CA SER A 674 -2.12 -25.67 -11.89
C SER A 674 -3.47 -26.30 -11.55
N ARG A 675 -4.15 -26.86 -12.57
CA ARG A 675 -5.40 -27.61 -12.38
C ARG A 675 -5.25 -28.73 -11.35
N GLN A 676 -4.11 -29.42 -11.36
CA GLN A 676 -3.83 -30.54 -10.46
C GLN A 676 -3.65 -30.08 -9.01
N GLU A 677 -2.84 -29.04 -8.78
CA GLU A 677 -2.65 -28.47 -7.44
C GLU A 677 -3.97 -27.94 -6.86
N PHE A 678 -4.80 -27.30 -7.70
CA PHE A 678 -6.10 -26.79 -7.29
C PHE A 678 -7.07 -27.92 -6.91
N ALA A 679 -7.14 -28.98 -7.73
CA ALA A 679 -7.96 -30.16 -7.43
C ALA A 679 -7.47 -30.88 -6.17
N GLN A 680 -6.15 -31.04 -6.01
CA GLN A 680 -5.58 -31.66 -4.82
C GLN A 680 -5.94 -30.89 -3.55
N TRP A 681 -5.92 -29.55 -3.59
CA TRP A 681 -6.35 -28.70 -2.48
C TRP A 681 -7.83 -28.92 -2.14
N ILE A 682 -8.72 -28.97 -3.13
CA ILE A 682 -10.14 -29.31 -2.93
C ILE A 682 -10.29 -30.69 -2.27
N ASP A 683 -9.57 -31.68 -2.79
CA ASP A 683 -9.62 -33.06 -2.29
C ASP A 683 -9.19 -33.17 -0.84
N THR A 684 -8.26 -32.32 -0.39
CA THR A 684 -7.90 -32.29 1.04
C THR A 684 -9.08 -31.95 1.94
N TRP A 685 -10.02 -31.12 1.48
CA TRP A 685 -11.22 -30.73 2.24
C TRP A 685 -12.36 -31.72 2.09
N LEU A 686 -12.63 -32.17 0.87
CA LEU A 686 -13.75 -33.08 0.59
C LEU A 686 -13.45 -34.52 0.97
N GLY A 687 -12.20 -34.97 0.85
CA GLY A 687 -11.77 -36.34 1.13
C GLY A 687 -11.99 -36.75 2.58
N SER A 688 -11.55 -35.93 3.54
CA SER A 688 -11.79 -36.16 4.98
C SER A 688 -13.29 -36.20 5.30
N PHE A 689 -14.10 -35.35 4.65
CA PHE A 689 -15.54 -35.33 4.86
C PHE A 689 -16.27 -36.56 4.30
N ALA A 690 -15.86 -37.03 3.12
CA ALA A 690 -16.41 -38.24 2.51
C ALA A 690 -16.25 -39.47 3.42
N GLN A 691 -15.17 -39.53 4.20
CA GLN A 691 -14.92 -40.63 5.13
C GLN A 691 -15.85 -40.60 6.36
N VAL A 692 -16.28 -39.42 6.82
CA VAL A 692 -17.06 -39.28 8.07
C VAL A 692 -18.57 -39.16 7.86
N SER A 693 -19.01 -38.59 6.73
CA SER A 693 -20.43 -38.24 6.48
C SER A 693 -21.40 -39.42 6.40
N GLY A 694 -20.91 -40.62 6.10
CA GLY A 694 -21.70 -41.87 6.06
C GLY A 694 -21.78 -42.63 7.38
N GLN A 695 -21.14 -42.13 8.45
CA GLN A 695 -20.95 -42.87 9.70
C GLN A 695 -21.95 -42.46 10.79
N GLY A 696 -22.37 -43.46 11.59
CA GLY A 696 -23.13 -43.25 12.83
C GLY A 696 -24.34 -42.30 12.69
N SER A 697 -24.40 -41.30 13.57
CA SER A 697 -25.47 -40.30 13.63
C SER A 697 -25.37 -39.21 12.55
N LEU A 698 -24.31 -39.19 11.74
CA LEU A 698 -24.14 -38.21 10.64
C LEU A 698 -24.83 -38.66 9.35
N ARG A 699 -25.31 -39.91 9.27
CA ARG A 699 -26.02 -40.43 8.10
C ARG A 699 -27.21 -39.55 7.71
N GLY A 700 -27.22 -39.13 6.45
CA GLY A 700 -28.30 -38.31 5.87
C GLY A 700 -28.04 -36.80 5.93
N LEU A 701 -26.94 -36.35 6.54
CA LEU A 701 -26.51 -34.96 6.45
C LEU A 701 -25.81 -34.69 5.10
N GLN A 702 -26.13 -33.56 4.48
CA GLN A 702 -25.57 -33.18 3.19
C GLN A 702 -24.28 -32.34 3.37
N PRO A 703 -23.15 -32.71 2.73
CA PRO A 703 -22.03 -31.79 2.56
C PRO A 703 -22.46 -30.60 1.71
N VAL A 704 -22.08 -29.41 2.15
CA VAL A 704 -22.21 -28.20 1.37
C VAL A 704 -20.87 -27.48 1.38
N PHE A 705 -20.36 -27.08 0.23
CA PHE A 705 -19.06 -26.41 0.11
C PHE A 705 -19.26 -24.93 -0.22
N PHE A 706 -18.74 -24.06 0.64
CA PHE A 706 -18.74 -22.63 0.40
C PHE A 706 -17.64 -22.26 -0.60
N VAL A 707 -18.05 -21.61 -1.70
CA VAL A 707 -17.14 -21.18 -2.76
C VAL A 707 -16.83 -19.69 -2.59
N HIS A 708 -15.59 -19.38 -2.21
CA HIS A 708 -15.11 -17.99 -2.16
C HIS A 708 -15.19 -17.34 -3.57
N PRO A 709 -15.53 -16.05 -3.71
CA PRO A 709 -15.67 -15.39 -5.02
C PRO A 709 -14.43 -15.51 -5.94
N ASN A 710 -13.23 -15.42 -5.37
CA ASN A 710 -11.99 -15.61 -6.15
C ASN A 710 -11.83 -17.06 -6.68
N MET A 711 -12.39 -18.04 -5.98
CA MET A 711 -12.36 -19.45 -6.37
C MET A 711 -13.41 -19.78 -7.43
N GLU A 712 -14.60 -19.18 -7.37
CA GLU A 712 -15.66 -19.32 -8.40
C GLU A 712 -15.08 -19.11 -9.80
N SER A 713 -14.39 -17.99 -10.01
CA SER A 713 -13.75 -17.68 -11.30
C SER A 713 -12.66 -18.67 -11.73
N ARG A 714 -12.07 -19.42 -10.79
CA ARG A 714 -11.02 -20.40 -11.06
C ARG A 714 -11.59 -21.78 -11.35
N LEU A 715 -12.64 -22.20 -10.65
CA LEU A 715 -13.35 -23.45 -10.91
C LEU A 715 -13.85 -23.50 -12.35
N ASP A 716 -14.48 -22.42 -12.82
CA ASP A 716 -14.98 -22.31 -14.19
C ASP A 716 -13.84 -22.39 -15.22
N LYS A 717 -12.76 -21.63 -15.00
CA LYS A 717 -11.59 -21.60 -15.91
C LYS A 717 -10.86 -22.94 -15.99
N LEU A 718 -10.80 -23.67 -14.88
CA LEU A 718 -10.10 -24.95 -14.79
C LEU A 718 -11.01 -26.14 -15.15
N GLY A 719 -12.32 -25.91 -15.34
CA GLY A 719 -13.30 -26.97 -15.59
C GLY A 719 -13.29 -28.01 -14.47
N ILE A 720 -13.38 -27.55 -13.21
CA ILE A 720 -13.44 -28.42 -12.03
C ILE A 720 -14.85 -28.37 -11.47
N GLU A 721 -15.53 -29.53 -11.46
CA GLU A 721 -16.83 -29.72 -10.82
C GLU A 721 -16.63 -30.30 -9.41
N LEU A 722 -17.38 -29.79 -8.44
CA LEU A 722 -17.33 -30.27 -7.06
C LEU A 722 -18.36 -31.39 -6.84
N PRO A 723 -18.00 -32.50 -6.15
CA PRO A 723 -18.87 -33.66 -5.94
C PRO A 723 -19.95 -33.45 -4.86
N CYS A 724 -20.24 -32.20 -4.47
CA CYS A 724 -21.23 -31.86 -3.46
C CYS A 724 -21.93 -30.54 -3.81
N GLU A 725 -22.99 -30.22 -3.08
CA GLU A 725 -23.69 -28.94 -3.25
C GLU A 725 -22.73 -27.77 -2.95
N THR A 726 -22.75 -26.76 -3.81
CA THR A 726 -21.93 -25.55 -3.65
C THR A 726 -22.82 -24.37 -3.28
N VAL A 727 -22.31 -23.51 -2.40
CA VAL A 727 -22.99 -22.28 -2.00
C VAL A 727 -22.06 -21.09 -2.16
N PHE A 728 -22.64 -20.00 -2.66
CA PHE A 728 -21.94 -18.74 -2.89
C PHE A 728 -22.39 -17.70 -1.85
N GLY A 729 -21.86 -16.48 -1.92
CA GLY A 729 -22.15 -15.43 -0.95
C GLY A 729 -23.65 -15.15 -0.72
N ALA A 730 -24.48 -15.20 -1.77
CA ALA A 730 -25.92 -14.94 -1.66
C ALA A 730 -26.69 -16.07 -0.94
N ASP A 731 -26.25 -17.32 -1.10
CA ASP A 731 -26.90 -18.51 -0.53
C ASP A 731 -26.38 -18.85 0.88
N LEU A 732 -25.25 -18.24 1.26
CA LEU A 732 -24.55 -18.51 2.51
C LEU A 732 -25.44 -18.37 3.75
N PRO A 733 -26.28 -17.32 3.93
CA PRO A 733 -27.13 -17.22 5.12
C PRO A 733 -28.06 -18.44 5.30
N ALA A 734 -28.69 -18.89 4.22
CA ALA A 734 -29.59 -20.05 4.23
C ALA A 734 -28.82 -21.36 4.51
N ALA A 735 -27.63 -21.50 3.92
CA ALA A 735 -26.77 -22.65 4.15
C ALA A 735 -26.27 -22.71 5.62
N LEU A 736 -25.85 -21.57 6.17
CA LEU A 736 -25.39 -21.43 7.55
C LEU A 736 -26.46 -21.86 8.55
N VAL A 737 -27.67 -21.29 8.47
CA VAL A 737 -28.72 -21.61 9.46
C VAL A 737 -29.17 -23.06 9.40
N ARG A 738 -29.07 -23.72 8.23
CA ARG A 738 -29.38 -25.14 8.05
C ARG A 738 -28.25 -26.07 8.44
N SER A 739 -27.10 -25.54 8.84
CA SER A 739 -25.94 -26.35 9.18
C SER A 739 -26.02 -26.90 10.61
N VAL A 740 -25.66 -28.17 10.78
CA VAL A 740 -25.39 -28.76 12.10
C VAL A 740 -24.07 -28.23 12.66
N ALA A 741 -23.09 -28.02 11.78
CA ALA A 741 -21.80 -27.45 12.10
C ALA A 741 -21.19 -26.82 10.85
N VAL A 742 -20.28 -25.88 11.07
CA VAL A 742 -19.39 -25.34 10.03
C VAL A 742 -17.98 -25.86 10.26
N VAL A 743 -17.40 -26.52 9.26
CA VAL A 743 -15.99 -26.90 9.27
C VAL A 743 -15.21 -25.85 8.50
N SER A 744 -14.25 -25.20 9.14
CA SER A 744 -13.47 -24.11 8.56
C SER A 744 -12.01 -24.21 9.02
N ASP A 745 -11.16 -23.31 8.53
CA ASP A 745 -9.80 -23.10 9.00
C ASP A 745 -9.72 -21.76 9.77
N VAL A 746 -9.53 -20.64 9.08
CA VAL A 746 -9.41 -19.28 9.64
C VAL A 746 -10.28 -18.28 8.88
N SER A 747 -11.38 -18.77 8.31
CA SER A 747 -12.30 -18.00 7.48
C SER A 747 -13.25 -17.19 8.34
N SER A 748 -13.63 -15.99 7.88
CA SER A 748 -14.66 -15.18 8.54
C SER A 748 -16.05 -15.83 8.53
N ILE A 749 -16.24 -16.92 7.78
CA ILE A 749 -17.47 -17.72 7.80
C ILE A 749 -17.66 -18.42 9.15
N ALA A 750 -16.56 -18.76 9.85
CA ALA A 750 -16.64 -19.28 11.22
C ALA A 750 -17.33 -18.27 12.15
N ASP A 751 -17.06 -16.98 11.97
CA ASP A 751 -17.67 -15.92 12.75
C ASP A 751 -19.16 -15.74 12.46
N GLU A 752 -19.55 -15.84 11.19
CA GLU A 752 -20.97 -15.82 10.80
C GLU A 752 -21.74 -17.02 11.36
N ALA A 753 -21.11 -18.19 11.47
CA ALA A 753 -21.70 -19.36 12.11
C ALA A 753 -21.95 -19.13 13.61
N LEU A 754 -20.94 -18.62 14.32
CA LEU A 754 -21.06 -18.28 15.74
C LEU A 754 -22.07 -17.15 15.98
N ALA A 755 -22.24 -16.23 15.03
CA ALA A 755 -23.25 -15.17 15.08
C ALA A 755 -24.69 -15.72 15.13
N VAL A 756 -24.93 -16.97 14.72
CA VAL A 756 -26.22 -17.65 14.90
C VAL A 756 -26.16 -18.86 15.82
N GLY A 757 -25.04 -19.03 16.53
CA GLY A 757 -24.83 -20.14 17.46
C GLY A 757 -24.64 -21.49 16.77
N VAL A 758 -24.33 -21.55 15.47
CA VAL A 758 -23.98 -22.81 14.81
C VAL A 758 -22.57 -23.22 15.28
N PRO A 759 -22.39 -24.46 15.77
CA PRO A 759 -21.07 -24.96 16.17
C PRO A 759 -20.05 -24.87 15.03
N VAL A 760 -18.80 -24.57 15.39
CA VAL A 760 -17.68 -24.46 14.46
C VAL A 760 -16.62 -25.50 14.79
N ILE A 761 -16.05 -26.11 13.75
CA ILE A 761 -14.91 -27.02 13.86
C ILE A 761 -13.78 -26.43 13.03
N LEU A 762 -12.72 -25.99 13.71
CA LEU A 762 -11.54 -25.41 13.07
C LEU A 762 -10.52 -26.50 12.77
N ARG A 763 -10.21 -26.68 11.48
CA ARG A 763 -9.21 -27.61 10.98
C ARG A 763 -7.86 -26.91 10.91
N LEU A 764 -7.15 -26.89 12.02
CA LEU A 764 -5.89 -26.15 12.21
C LEU A 764 -4.91 -26.99 13.02
N ASP A 765 -3.62 -26.81 12.74
CA ASP A 765 -2.59 -27.19 13.69
C ASP A 765 -2.58 -26.16 14.83
N ALA A 766 -2.74 -26.62 16.08
CA ALA A 766 -2.81 -25.76 17.25
C ALA A 766 -1.52 -24.96 17.46
N ASP A 767 -0.38 -25.47 16.97
CA ASP A 767 0.92 -24.81 17.08
C ASP A 767 1.21 -23.84 15.92
N ALA A 768 0.34 -23.80 14.90
CA ALA A 768 0.52 -22.92 13.76
C ALA A 768 0.55 -21.44 14.18
N PRO A 769 1.40 -20.59 13.57
CA PRO A 769 1.46 -19.15 13.88
C PRO A 769 0.10 -18.44 13.78
N VAL A 770 -0.80 -18.93 12.93
CA VAL A 770 -2.14 -18.39 12.75
C VAL A 770 -3.06 -18.65 13.96
N ALA A 771 -2.89 -19.79 14.65
CA ALA A 771 -3.69 -20.15 15.82
C ALA A 771 -3.44 -19.18 16.99
N ARG A 772 -2.20 -18.69 17.14
CA ARG A 772 -1.83 -17.66 18.14
C ARG A 772 -2.58 -16.34 17.98
N ARG A 773 -3.16 -16.08 16.80
CA ARG A 773 -3.94 -14.86 16.50
C ARG A 773 -5.45 -15.06 16.68
N LEU A 774 -5.89 -16.27 17.03
CA LEU A 774 -7.30 -16.64 17.14
C LEU A 774 -7.69 -17.04 18.57
N THR A 775 -6.91 -16.69 19.58
CA THR A 775 -7.09 -17.14 20.98
C THR A 775 -8.54 -17.02 21.48
N SER A 776 -9.18 -15.87 21.29
CA SER A 776 -10.58 -15.67 21.71
C SER A 776 -11.58 -16.58 20.97
N LEU A 777 -11.29 -16.93 19.71
CA LEU A 777 -12.11 -17.84 18.93
C LEU A 777 -11.90 -19.28 19.41
N LEU A 778 -10.65 -19.67 19.67
CA LEU A 778 -10.28 -21.01 20.14
C LEU A 778 -10.82 -21.32 21.53
N GLU A 779 -10.99 -20.31 22.38
CA GLU A 779 -11.55 -20.45 23.74
C GLU A 779 -13.09 -20.49 23.76
N HIS A 780 -13.76 -20.25 22.63
CA HIS A 780 -15.21 -20.19 22.57
C HIS A 780 -15.85 -21.60 22.72
N PRO A 781 -16.86 -21.81 23.59
CA PRO A 781 -17.41 -23.13 23.89
C PRO A 781 -18.15 -23.81 22.72
N GLY A 782 -18.47 -23.05 21.67
CA GLY A 782 -19.03 -23.56 20.42
C GLY A 782 -17.99 -23.87 19.34
N VAL A 783 -16.70 -23.87 19.69
CA VAL A 783 -15.59 -24.11 18.77
C VAL A 783 -14.83 -25.36 19.22
N ASP A 784 -14.71 -26.33 18.32
CA ASP A 784 -13.80 -27.46 18.45
C ASP A 784 -12.61 -27.26 17.50
N VAL A 785 -11.41 -27.70 17.89
CA VAL A 785 -10.21 -27.66 17.05
C VAL A 785 -9.77 -29.08 16.73
N VAL A 786 -9.53 -29.35 15.45
CA VAL A 786 -9.15 -30.67 14.94
C VAL A 786 -7.94 -30.54 14.03
N ALA A 787 -6.92 -31.38 14.24
CA ALA A 787 -5.75 -31.41 13.39
C ALA A 787 -6.11 -31.81 11.96
N PRO A 788 -5.50 -31.21 10.92
CA PRO A 788 -5.74 -31.64 9.55
C PRO A 788 -5.37 -33.12 9.33
N GLY A 789 -6.34 -33.93 8.88
CA GLY A 789 -6.12 -35.36 8.65
C GLY A 789 -6.39 -36.26 9.86
N ASP A 790 -7.01 -35.74 10.92
CA ASP A 790 -7.56 -36.53 12.02
C ASP A 790 -9.08 -36.75 11.84
N GLU A 791 -9.46 -37.70 10.99
CA GLU A 791 -10.86 -37.98 10.68
C GLU A 791 -11.65 -38.52 11.90
N VAL A 792 -10.97 -39.15 12.86
CA VAL A 792 -11.62 -39.65 14.09
C VAL A 792 -12.03 -38.47 14.97
N ALA A 793 -11.11 -37.53 15.23
CA ALA A 793 -11.42 -36.33 15.99
C ALA A 793 -12.48 -35.45 15.27
N LEU A 794 -12.44 -35.39 13.93
CA LEU A 794 -13.46 -34.70 13.14
C LEU A 794 -14.85 -35.33 13.30
N LEU A 795 -14.94 -36.66 13.22
CA LEU A 795 -16.19 -37.40 13.44
C LEU A 795 -16.75 -37.17 14.85
N ASP A 796 -15.88 -37.20 15.85
CA ASP A 796 -16.27 -36.97 17.25
C ASP A 796 -16.77 -35.54 17.47
N ALA A 797 -16.09 -34.54 16.90
CA ALA A 797 -16.50 -33.13 16.96
C ALA A 797 -17.85 -32.90 16.28
N LEU A 798 -18.05 -33.44 15.07
CA LEU A 798 -19.33 -33.36 14.35
C LEU A 798 -20.46 -34.05 15.13
N THR A 799 -20.18 -35.19 15.76
CA THR A 799 -21.16 -35.92 16.58
C THR A 799 -21.54 -35.13 17.84
N ARG A 800 -20.58 -34.45 18.49
CA ARG A 800 -20.85 -33.53 19.59
C ARG A 800 -21.69 -32.34 19.15
N ALA A 801 -21.33 -31.69 18.04
CA ALA A 801 -22.07 -30.55 17.49
C ALA A 801 -23.53 -30.90 17.13
N LEU A 802 -23.75 -32.09 16.57
CA LEU A 802 -25.09 -32.59 16.27
C LEU A 802 -25.93 -32.73 17.55
N LYS A 803 -25.35 -33.30 18.63
CA LYS A 803 -26.02 -33.50 19.92
C LYS A 803 -26.26 -32.19 20.68
N ALA A 804 -25.28 -31.29 20.67
CA ALA A 804 -25.32 -30.04 21.45
C ALA A 804 -26.37 -29.06 20.93
N GLY A 805 -26.68 -29.08 19.63
CA GLY A 805 -27.64 -28.13 19.06
C GLY A 805 -26.96 -26.83 18.61
N ARG A 806 -27.70 -25.72 18.67
CA ARG A 806 -27.12 -24.38 18.53
C ARG A 806 -26.74 -23.83 19.91
N HIS A 807 -25.61 -23.16 19.99
CA HIS A 807 -25.18 -22.38 21.14
C HIS A 807 -25.90 -21.04 21.20
N ALA A 808 -25.68 -20.29 22.28
CA ALA A 808 -26.09 -18.89 22.33
C ALA A 808 -25.35 -18.09 21.23
N PRO A 809 -26.06 -17.26 20.44
CA PRO A 809 -25.43 -16.36 19.48
C PRO A 809 -24.39 -15.44 20.16
N VAL A 810 -23.25 -15.24 19.51
CA VAL A 810 -22.20 -14.31 20.02
C VAL A 810 -22.51 -12.85 19.71
N VAL A 811 -23.53 -12.59 18.90
CA VAL A 811 -23.93 -11.24 18.47
C VAL A 811 -25.28 -10.86 19.06
N ILE A 812 -25.48 -9.56 19.28
CA ILE A 812 -26.70 -9.03 19.89
C ILE A 812 -27.65 -8.53 18.80
N PRO A 813 -28.94 -8.93 18.79
CA PRO A 813 -29.93 -8.40 17.85
C PRO A 813 -30.09 -6.86 17.93
N GLY A 814 -30.55 -6.24 16.86
CA GLY A 814 -30.85 -4.80 16.79
C GLY A 814 -29.68 -3.94 16.31
N ALA A 815 -28.76 -4.51 15.54
CA ALA A 815 -27.60 -3.82 14.98
C ALA A 815 -28.01 -2.65 14.08
N ARG A 816 -29.02 -2.84 13.22
CA ARG A 816 -29.54 -1.80 12.31
C ARG A 816 -30.06 -0.59 13.09
N GLN A 817 -30.77 -0.82 14.20
CA GLN A 817 -31.30 0.26 15.03
C GLN A 817 -30.20 0.99 15.81
N ARG A 818 -29.21 0.27 16.35
CA ARG A 818 -28.05 0.90 17.02
C ARG A 818 -27.23 1.76 16.07
N LEU A 819 -26.97 1.28 14.84
CA LEU A 819 -26.28 2.06 13.82
C LEU A 819 -27.08 3.30 13.41
N LEU A 820 -28.39 3.17 13.18
CA LEU A 820 -29.24 4.32 12.88
C LEU A 820 -29.19 5.38 14.00
N LYS A 821 -29.24 4.94 15.26
CA LYS A 821 -29.09 5.81 16.43
C LYS A 821 -27.72 6.49 16.46
N ALA A 822 -26.62 5.77 16.21
CA ALA A 822 -25.27 6.32 16.16
C ALA A 822 -25.07 7.38 15.05
N LEU A 823 -25.79 7.24 13.93
CA LEU A 823 -25.75 8.20 12.83
C LEU A 823 -26.60 9.45 13.09
N THR A 824 -27.72 9.31 13.81
CA THR A 824 -28.73 10.37 14.01
C THR A 824 -28.65 11.10 15.34
N ASN A 825 -28.02 10.53 16.37
CA ASN A 825 -27.91 11.14 17.71
C ASN A 825 -26.95 12.33 17.80
N ASN A 826 -26.17 12.60 16.76
CA ASN A 826 -25.33 13.80 16.74
C ASN A 826 -26.24 15.03 16.51
N GLN A 827 -26.15 16.05 17.38
CA GLN A 827 -27.08 17.20 17.41
C GLN A 827 -27.25 17.90 16.05
N GLU A 828 -26.28 17.80 15.15
CA GLU A 828 -26.32 18.39 13.81
C GLU A 828 -27.06 17.53 12.76
N THR A 829 -27.11 16.20 12.89
CA THR A 829 -27.96 15.36 12.03
C THR A 829 -29.44 15.68 12.29
N ARG A 830 -29.80 15.94 13.55
CA ARG A 830 -31.12 16.49 13.91
C ARG A 830 -31.37 17.86 13.28
N LYS A 831 -30.43 18.81 13.36
CA LYS A 831 -30.60 20.12 12.69
C LYS A 831 -30.76 20.00 11.16
N THR A 832 -30.03 19.09 10.52
CA THR A 832 -30.08 18.87 9.06
C THR A 832 -31.38 18.18 8.62
N LEU A 833 -31.84 17.20 9.40
CA LEU A 833 -33.14 16.55 9.21
C LEU A 833 -34.31 17.51 9.51
N GLU A 834 -34.17 18.38 10.52
CA GLU A 834 -35.17 19.39 10.90
C GLU A 834 -35.23 20.57 9.91
N THR A 835 -34.11 20.98 9.31
CA THR A 835 -34.12 22.03 8.26
C THR A 835 -34.75 21.51 6.96
N SER A 836 -34.52 20.25 6.61
CA SER A 836 -35.23 19.59 5.49
C SER A 836 -36.73 19.45 5.76
N ALA A 837 -37.12 19.13 7.00
CA ALA A 837 -38.53 19.01 7.40
C ALA A 837 -39.27 20.35 7.56
N LYS A 838 -38.56 21.45 7.88
CA LYS A 838 -39.15 22.80 8.00
C LYS A 838 -39.36 23.50 6.65
N GLY A 839 -38.74 23.03 5.57
CA GLY A 839 -38.98 23.52 4.20
C GLY A 839 -40.38 23.21 3.65
N THR A 840 -41.18 22.41 4.36
CA THR A 840 -42.50 21.91 3.91
C THR A 840 -43.70 22.57 4.62
N LYS A 841 -43.49 23.60 5.46
CA LYS A 841 -44.56 24.18 6.30
C LYS A 841 -44.78 25.70 6.21
N THR A 842 -44.28 26.37 5.19
CA THR A 842 -44.65 27.77 4.92
C THR A 842 -44.91 28.00 3.44
N GLN A 843 -46.11 27.63 3.00
CA GLN A 843 -46.88 28.25 1.91
C GLN A 843 -48.31 27.69 1.96
N ASP A 844 -49.09 28.24 2.90
CA ASP A 844 -50.55 28.40 2.74
C ASP A 844 -50.79 29.86 2.31
#